data_AF-A0A928S0X9-F1
#
_entry.id   AF-A0A928S0X9-F1
#
_cell.length_a   1.000
_cell.length_b   1.000
_cell.length_c   1.000
_cell.angle_alpha   90.00
_cell.angle_beta   90.00
_cell.angle_gamma   90.00
#
_symmetry.space_group_name_H-M   'P 1'
#
loop_
_entity.id
_entity.type
_entity.pdbx_description
1 polymer ?
#
loop_
_entity_poly.entity_id
_entity_poly.type
_entity_poly.pdbx_seq_one_letter_code
_entity_poly.pdbx_strand_id
1 'polypeptide(L)'
;MKSLADRKPYSLGLDVGVASIGWAVIEEPEPNRPAALIRSGVHAFDEGVEGDIESGRDEARGAARRQARLPRRMFWRRQRRKYKLLRILQRARLLPDGVIGQPQAMHDYLLKLDADLRRAHLASGDRIAAHLLPYKLRARALDQALTPTELGRAFYHLAQRRGFLSNRKSMKKDEDEGVVKQGILELAAKIQAAGARTLGEYFAGLDPEAERIRKRWTARQMYIDEFNAIWQAQAPHHPSILTEAFRSELYRAIFFQRPLKSASHLIGRCELVPNARRAAVADRLFQKFRILQNVNNLEVLPSDGPARPLSAEERAKVISALTSEGDMTFARLRGKQMLKLPKGTELKVWGQDEEKKLPGHRTDEKLREVFGERWDSMSDDIRDAIVIEILSFEKPQALERRAIKAWNLDPAKAKELSELRLEQGYAAHSRKALRMLIDGDKERGIPGMQDGTRYGTARRELFPESFKSSEPVDRLPPLKKAMGEVRNPAVERTLTELRKLVNEIVRVYGKPQTIRIELARELKRARKERERLSKENAAREKLRAKARARILAEAGVQEPRRSDIEKALLWEECEGQCPYTGQSIPFASLFGPSPQFDVEHILPFSRSLDNSFLNKTLCAVAENRDRKRNNTPFEAYSRDPKRYEEILARVRRFKGDAAEKKLTRFEMQQIPEDFVSRQLNDTRHAAVKAADYLAMLYGGRTDANGRLRVQVSAGGLTAHVRNELGLNAILDDGGQKTREDHRHHAVDAIVVAMLGPRQVQILQTAAERASAQGRRLFASVEEPWTGFLDDVRKAVDSINVSWRQDRKLAGGLHEETNYSAKEHSHADKKGQLKPHRHVRKPVDTMSESQVDDIVDPIIRERVRAWIALRDAKTDDPKPPYPVSHTHDGREIPIKTVRIRKTIGVEPVGMDQTPDGPKPGPRTRYVKPGANHHTVIVATLDKYGNETRWDDYPVTRLEAHRRHAAGRPIIRKDWGENRKVKFTLTRNEYLLVRDQEGGDRLIRCISVSEGANEFRLHTDARSATEARKPGSGARIGLSGENMRKRNARKVRVTMLGDVIPCHD
;
A
#
# COMPACT_ATOMS: atom_id res chain seq x y z
N MET A 1 -26.00 34.17 -13.11
CA MET A 1 -25.40 33.86 -11.79
C MET A 1 -25.99 34.84 -10.79
N LYS A 2 -26.54 34.38 -9.66
CA LYS A 2 -26.95 35.31 -8.58
C LYS A 2 -25.75 36.14 -8.12
N SER A 3 -25.99 37.41 -7.78
CA SER A 3 -24.95 38.31 -7.27
C SER A 3 -24.31 37.71 -6.01
N LEU A 4 -23.08 38.11 -5.67
CA LEU A 4 -22.43 37.67 -4.42
C LEU A 4 -23.22 38.06 -3.16
N ALA A 5 -24.07 39.10 -3.24
CA ALA A 5 -24.89 39.59 -2.14
C ALA A 5 -26.13 38.70 -1.84
N ASP A 6 -26.59 37.88 -2.80
CA ASP A 6 -27.80 37.04 -2.64
C ASP A 6 -27.51 35.62 -2.14
N ARG A 7 -26.26 35.33 -1.74
CA ARG A 7 -25.82 33.98 -1.36
C ARG A 7 -25.99 33.77 0.13
N LYS A 8 -26.87 32.84 0.49
CA LYS A 8 -27.11 32.43 1.87
C LYS A 8 -25.83 31.84 2.52
N PRO A 9 -25.50 32.24 3.75
CA PRO A 9 -24.56 31.54 4.62
C PRO A 9 -24.76 30.02 4.62
N TYR A 10 -23.68 29.25 4.47
CA TYR A 10 -23.78 27.81 4.47
C TYR A 10 -22.55 27.10 5.06
N SER A 11 -22.79 25.89 5.54
CA SER A 11 -21.78 24.92 5.93
C SER A 11 -21.66 23.80 4.90
N LEU A 12 -20.43 23.30 4.73
CA LEU A 12 -20.12 22.20 3.82
C LEU A 12 -19.73 20.95 4.63
N GLY A 13 -20.53 19.90 4.56
CA GLY A 13 -20.18 18.57 5.08
C GLY A 13 -19.52 17.71 4.01
N LEU A 14 -18.47 16.99 4.38
CA LEU A 14 -17.70 16.12 3.49
C LEU A 14 -17.46 14.75 4.15
N ASP A 15 -18.06 13.69 3.60
CA ASP A 15 -17.72 12.30 3.94
C ASP A 15 -16.71 11.78 2.91
N VAL A 16 -15.45 11.64 3.30
CA VAL A 16 -14.33 11.39 2.40
C VAL A 16 -13.83 9.95 2.52
N GLY A 17 -14.29 9.12 1.58
CA GLY A 17 -13.91 7.72 1.41
C GLY A 17 -12.69 7.48 0.51
N VAL A 18 -12.28 6.20 0.43
CA VAL A 18 -11.18 5.74 -0.43
C VAL A 18 -11.52 5.79 -1.94
N ALA A 19 -12.82 5.73 -2.26
CA ALA A 19 -13.35 5.64 -3.62
C ALA A 19 -14.56 6.57 -3.86
N SER A 20 -14.93 7.40 -2.88
CA SER A 20 -16.13 8.24 -2.92
C SER A 20 -15.98 9.44 -2.01
N ILE A 21 -16.66 10.54 -2.36
CA ILE A 21 -16.85 11.70 -1.49
C ILE A 21 -18.34 12.04 -1.49
N GLY A 22 -18.99 11.85 -0.34
CA GLY A 22 -20.29 12.43 -0.06
C GLY A 22 -20.13 13.91 0.30
N TRP A 23 -21.06 14.75 -0.16
CA TRP A 23 -21.04 16.17 0.17
C TRP A 23 -22.45 16.70 0.42
N ALA A 24 -22.55 17.70 1.30
CA ALA A 24 -23.79 18.38 1.64
C ALA A 24 -23.56 19.86 1.88
N VAL A 25 -24.43 20.70 1.30
CA VAL A 25 -24.49 22.15 1.48
C VAL A 25 -25.72 22.43 2.35
N ILE A 26 -25.50 22.86 3.59
CA ILE A 26 -26.56 23.16 4.55
C ILE A 26 -26.55 24.66 4.82
N GLU A 27 -27.71 25.30 4.65
CA GLU A 27 -27.92 26.69 5.05
C GLU A 27 -27.66 26.82 6.55
N GLU A 28 -26.77 27.73 6.92
CA GLU A 28 -26.35 27.97 8.30
C GLU A 28 -26.33 29.49 8.52
N PRO A 29 -27.50 30.11 8.81
CA PRO A 29 -27.62 31.56 8.96
C PRO A 29 -26.74 32.10 10.10
N GLU A 30 -26.65 31.33 11.19
CA GLU A 30 -25.80 31.57 12.34
C GLU A 30 -24.87 30.36 12.57
N PRO A 31 -23.64 30.58 13.08
CA PRO A 31 -22.71 29.48 13.33
C PRO A 31 -23.33 28.37 14.20
N ASN A 32 -23.27 27.12 13.72
CA ASN A 32 -23.82 25.93 14.36
C ASN A 32 -25.35 25.89 14.49
N ARG A 33 -26.08 26.63 13.64
CA ARG A 33 -27.55 26.62 13.56
C ARG A 33 -28.01 26.25 12.14
N PRO A 34 -28.08 24.96 11.79
CA PRO A 34 -28.55 24.53 10.47
C PRO A 34 -30.03 24.89 10.29
N ALA A 35 -30.41 25.34 9.10
CA ALA A 35 -31.77 25.81 8.81
C ALA A 35 -32.44 25.10 7.62
N ALA A 36 -31.68 24.66 6.62
CA ALA A 36 -32.22 23.96 5.45
C ALA A 36 -31.13 23.18 4.69
N LEU A 37 -31.50 22.08 4.04
CA LEU A 37 -30.63 21.38 3.09
C LEU A 37 -30.73 22.03 1.70
N ILE A 38 -29.64 22.69 1.26
CA ILE A 38 -29.61 23.35 -0.06
C ILE A 38 -29.38 22.33 -1.18
N ARG A 39 -28.38 21.45 -1.00
CA ARG A 39 -28.04 20.40 -1.97
C ARG A 39 -27.12 19.35 -1.35
N SER A 40 -27.21 18.12 -1.82
CA SER A 40 -26.28 17.05 -1.49
C SER A 40 -25.90 16.24 -2.74
N GLY A 41 -24.87 15.41 -2.63
CA GLY A 41 -24.47 14.54 -3.72
C GLY A 41 -23.32 13.60 -3.37
N VAL A 42 -22.93 12.78 -4.35
CA VAL A 42 -21.83 11.84 -4.23
C VAL A 42 -20.95 11.90 -5.48
N HIS A 43 -19.64 12.02 -5.27
CA HIS A 43 -18.64 11.86 -6.32
C HIS A 43 -17.76 10.64 -6.05
N ALA A 44 -17.90 9.62 -6.90
CA ALA A 44 -17.17 8.36 -6.88
C ALA A 44 -15.99 8.34 -7.86
N PHE A 45 -14.96 7.58 -7.54
CA PHE A 45 -13.75 7.42 -8.33
C PHE A 45 -13.05 6.11 -8.00
N ASP A 46 -12.25 5.60 -8.93
CA ASP A 46 -11.44 4.43 -8.60
C ASP A 46 -10.34 4.79 -7.58
N GLU A 47 -10.12 3.90 -6.61
CA GLU A 47 -9.10 4.03 -5.57
C GLU A 47 -7.71 4.35 -6.14
N GLY A 48 -6.87 5.07 -5.39
CA GLY A 48 -5.49 5.37 -5.80
C GLY A 48 -4.55 4.16 -5.87
N VAL A 49 -5.03 2.97 -5.47
CA VAL A 49 -4.29 1.71 -5.33
C VAL A 49 -4.97 0.59 -6.13
N GLU A 50 -4.35 -0.59 -6.13
CA GLU A 50 -4.88 -1.85 -6.65
C GLU A 50 -4.84 -2.89 -5.54
N GLY A 51 -5.85 -3.77 -5.48
CA GLY A 51 -5.99 -4.76 -4.40
C GLY A 51 -6.94 -4.31 -3.30
N ASP A 52 -6.91 -5.02 -2.17
CA ASP A 52 -7.82 -4.80 -1.04
C ASP A 52 -7.18 -3.84 -0.03
N ILE A 53 -7.67 -2.59 -0.03
CA ILE A 53 -7.18 -1.51 0.83
C ILE A 53 -7.55 -1.74 2.30
N GLU A 54 -8.71 -2.32 2.59
CA GLU A 54 -9.22 -2.51 3.95
C GLU A 54 -8.32 -3.46 4.74
N SER A 55 -7.88 -4.56 4.11
CA SER A 55 -6.96 -5.51 4.74
C SER A 55 -5.48 -5.14 4.62
N GLY A 56 -5.15 -3.99 4.02
CA GLY A 56 -3.76 -3.59 3.78
C GLY A 56 -3.02 -4.47 2.79
N ARG A 57 -3.74 -5.20 1.93
CA ARG A 57 -3.20 -6.00 0.82
C ARG A 57 -3.13 -5.20 -0.49
N ASP A 58 -3.27 -3.88 -0.41
CA ASP A 58 -3.20 -2.96 -1.53
C ASP A 58 -1.77 -2.61 -1.96
N GLU A 59 -1.60 -2.39 -3.26
CA GLU A 59 -0.37 -1.89 -3.85
C GLU A 59 -0.59 -0.59 -4.62
N ALA A 60 0.44 0.25 -4.67
CA ALA A 60 0.40 1.43 -5.51
C ALA A 60 0.24 1.01 -6.99
N ARG A 61 -0.67 1.63 -7.75
CA ARG A 61 -0.82 1.38 -9.20
C ARG A 61 0.48 1.54 -10.01
N GLY A 62 1.42 2.33 -9.48
CA GLY A 62 2.76 2.49 -10.05
C GLY A 62 3.71 1.30 -9.84
N ALA A 63 3.35 0.32 -9.01
CA ALA A 63 4.16 -0.85 -8.67
C ALA A 63 4.34 -1.77 -9.89
N ALA A 64 3.25 -2.19 -10.53
CA ALA A 64 3.29 -3.00 -11.77
C ALA A 64 4.13 -2.31 -12.86
N ARG A 65 3.95 -0.99 -13.05
CA ARG A 65 4.78 -0.21 -13.99
C ARG A 65 6.27 -0.23 -13.62
N ARG A 66 6.60 -0.15 -12.33
CA ARG A 66 7.98 -0.19 -11.83
C ARG A 66 8.60 -1.57 -12.01
N GLN A 67 7.86 -2.63 -11.65
CA GLN A 67 8.23 -4.03 -11.82
C GLN A 67 8.48 -4.33 -13.30
N ALA A 68 7.64 -3.88 -14.23
CA ALA A 68 7.85 -4.09 -15.66
C ALA A 68 9.03 -3.25 -16.23
N ARG A 69 9.30 -2.06 -15.68
CA ARG A 69 10.38 -1.18 -16.15
C ARG A 69 11.77 -1.74 -15.85
N LEU A 70 11.94 -2.48 -14.76
CA LEU A 70 13.24 -2.99 -14.34
C LEU A 70 13.77 -4.07 -15.32
N PRO A 71 13.03 -5.14 -15.67
CA PRO A 71 13.41 -6.11 -16.69
C PRO A 71 13.69 -5.47 -18.05
N ARG A 72 12.90 -4.48 -18.50
CA ARG A 72 13.17 -3.75 -19.75
C ARG A 72 14.54 -3.08 -19.74
N ARG A 73 14.88 -2.39 -18.64
CA ARG A 73 16.20 -1.76 -18.49
C ARG A 73 17.32 -2.80 -18.38
N MET A 74 17.10 -3.90 -17.66
CA MET A 74 18.07 -4.99 -17.54
C MET A 74 18.34 -5.64 -18.89
N PHE A 75 17.30 -5.94 -19.65
CA PHE A 75 17.39 -6.49 -21.00
C PHE A 75 18.14 -5.54 -21.92
N TRP A 76 17.73 -4.27 -22.01
CA TRP A 76 18.40 -3.27 -22.85
C TRP A 76 19.88 -3.12 -22.52
N ARG A 77 20.23 -3.05 -21.23
CA ARG A 77 21.63 -2.97 -20.76
C ARG A 77 22.42 -4.24 -21.08
N ARG A 78 21.80 -5.41 -20.95
CA ARG A 78 22.42 -6.70 -21.31
C ARG A 78 22.71 -6.75 -22.81
N GLN A 79 21.76 -6.35 -23.66
CA GLN A 79 21.96 -6.31 -25.11
C GLN A 79 23.04 -5.31 -25.50
N ARG A 80 22.99 -4.07 -24.96
CA ARG A 80 24.01 -3.06 -25.23
C ARG A 80 25.41 -3.50 -24.79
N ARG A 81 25.52 -4.21 -23.67
CA ARG A 81 26.79 -4.78 -23.21
C ARG A 81 27.31 -5.82 -24.20
N LYS A 82 26.47 -6.78 -24.61
CA LYS A 82 26.82 -7.82 -25.58
C LYS A 82 27.31 -7.20 -26.88
N TYR A 83 26.55 -6.25 -27.43
CA TYR A 83 26.91 -5.53 -28.63
C TYR A 83 28.24 -4.77 -28.50
N LYS A 84 28.42 -4.00 -27.42
CA LYS A 84 29.66 -3.25 -27.18
C LYS A 84 30.86 -4.19 -27.12
N LEU A 85 30.73 -5.31 -26.39
CA LEU A 85 31.80 -6.28 -26.27
C LEU A 85 32.14 -6.93 -27.62
N LEU A 86 31.13 -7.29 -28.40
CA LEU A 86 31.34 -7.90 -29.71
C LEU A 86 32.14 -6.97 -30.63
N ARG A 87 31.82 -5.67 -30.65
CA ARG A 87 32.60 -4.66 -31.37
C ARG A 87 34.04 -4.53 -30.89
N ILE A 88 34.25 -4.53 -29.57
CA ILE A 88 35.59 -4.46 -28.97
C ILE A 88 36.44 -5.65 -29.42
N LEU A 89 35.85 -6.86 -29.41
CA LEU A 89 36.53 -8.09 -29.80
C LEU A 89 36.85 -8.13 -31.31
N GLN A 90 35.92 -7.69 -32.18
CA GLN A 90 36.17 -7.57 -33.63
C GLN A 90 37.29 -6.57 -33.94
N ARG A 91 37.25 -5.38 -33.32
CA ARG A 91 38.28 -4.35 -33.48
C ARG A 91 39.66 -4.86 -33.06
N ALA A 92 39.72 -5.68 -32.01
CA ALA A 92 40.96 -6.28 -31.53
C ALA A 92 41.37 -7.57 -32.29
N ARG A 93 40.67 -7.92 -33.38
CA ARG A 93 40.89 -9.15 -34.17
C ARG A 93 40.76 -10.46 -33.38
N LEU A 94 40.17 -10.42 -32.18
CA LEU A 94 39.80 -11.61 -31.41
C LEU A 94 38.51 -12.27 -31.89
N LEU A 95 37.74 -11.60 -32.75
CA LEU A 95 36.61 -12.20 -33.43
C LEU A 95 36.58 -11.73 -34.89
N PRO A 96 36.13 -12.57 -35.84
CA PRO A 96 36.02 -12.18 -37.24
C PRO A 96 35.10 -10.97 -37.44
N ASP A 97 35.42 -10.13 -38.42
CA ASP A 97 34.55 -9.02 -38.83
C ASP A 97 33.17 -9.54 -39.28
N GLY A 98 32.14 -8.72 -39.09
CA GLY A 98 30.78 -9.09 -39.44
C GLY A 98 29.76 -8.03 -39.08
N VAL A 99 28.62 -8.04 -39.77
CA VAL A 99 27.53 -7.10 -39.55
C VAL A 99 26.82 -7.43 -38.24
N ILE A 100 26.97 -6.56 -37.25
CA ILE A 100 26.39 -6.76 -35.91
C ILE A 100 25.45 -5.62 -35.50
N GLY A 101 25.20 -4.65 -36.39
CA GLY A 101 24.42 -3.43 -36.17
C GLY A 101 22.96 -3.66 -35.79
N GLN A 102 22.39 -4.81 -36.15
CA GLN A 102 21.01 -5.19 -35.86
C GLN A 102 20.94 -6.45 -34.99
N PRO A 103 19.92 -6.61 -34.13
CA PRO A 103 19.79 -7.77 -33.25
C PRO A 103 19.78 -9.12 -33.98
N GLN A 104 19.17 -9.18 -35.17
CA GLN A 104 19.10 -10.39 -35.98
C GLN A 104 20.48 -10.74 -36.57
N ALA A 105 21.13 -9.79 -37.23
CA ALA A 105 22.49 -9.97 -37.75
C ALA A 105 23.49 -10.40 -36.67
N MET A 106 23.40 -9.83 -35.46
CA MET A 106 24.21 -10.27 -34.31
C MET A 106 23.89 -11.71 -33.89
N HIS A 107 22.64 -12.14 -33.96
CA HIS A 107 22.25 -13.51 -33.64
C HIS A 107 22.81 -14.49 -34.67
N ASP A 108 22.66 -14.19 -35.95
CA ASP A 108 23.11 -15.03 -37.06
C ASP A 108 24.63 -15.14 -37.09
N TYR A 109 25.33 -14.04 -36.84
CA TYR A 109 26.79 -14.04 -36.66
C TYR A 109 27.24 -15.00 -35.55
N LEU A 110 26.58 -14.97 -34.38
CA LEU A 110 26.92 -15.86 -33.26
C LEU A 110 26.58 -17.32 -33.53
N LEU A 111 25.49 -17.58 -34.27
CA LEU A 111 25.14 -18.94 -34.69
C LEU A 111 26.19 -19.52 -35.63
N LYS A 112 26.62 -18.73 -36.63
CA LYS A 112 27.70 -19.11 -37.55
C LYS A 112 29.00 -19.36 -36.79
N LEU A 113 29.41 -18.42 -35.93
CA LEU A 113 30.61 -18.55 -35.10
C LEU A 113 30.58 -19.82 -34.23
N ASP A 114 29.46 -20.08 -33.54
CA ASP A 114 29.33 -21.29 -32.72
C ASP A 114 29.33 -22.56 -33.59
N ALA A 115 28.77 -22.53 -34.80
CA ALA A 115 28.80 -23.68 -35.72
C ALA A 115 30.22 -23.97 -36.25
N ASP A 116 30.97 -22.94 -36.62
CA ASP A 116 32.35 -23.06 -37.09
C ASP A 116 33.26 -23.63 -35.98
N LEU A 117 33.13 -23.10 -34.76
CA LEU A 117 33.88 -23.61 -33.60
C LEU A 117 33.48 -25.05 -33.21
N ARG A 118 32.21 -25.45 -33.38
CA ARG A 118 31.80 -26.84 -33.16
C ARG A 118 32.48 -27.77 -34.17
N ARG A 119 32.48 -27.41 -35.46
CA ARG A 119 33.14 -28.21 -36.51
C ARG A 119 34.64 -28.35 -36.28
N ALA A 120 35.29 -27.31 -35.76
CA ALA A 120 36.72 -27.31 -35.50
C ALA A 120 37.13 -28.13 -34.25
N HIS A 121 36.27 -28.26 -33.24
CA HIS A 121 36.68 -28.78 -31.93
C HIS A 121 35.89 -29.97 -31.40
N LEU A 122 34.77 -30.34 -32.02
CA LEU A 122 33.87 -31.36 -31.50
C LEU A 122 33.55 -32.42 -32.56
N ALA A 123 33.40 -33.66 -32.13
CA ALA A 123 32.89 -34.74 -32.96
C ALA A 123 31.44 -34.46 -33.39
N SER A 124 31.10 -34.84 -34.63
CA SER A 124 29.73 -34.71 -35.14
C SER A 124 28.76 -35.50 -34.27
N GLY A 125 27.62 -34.89 -33.93
CA GLY A 125 26.57 -35.55 -33.13
C GLY A 125 26.71 -35.44 -31.60
N ASP A 126 27.84 -34.96 -31.05
CA ASP A 126 27.99 -34.77 -29.60
C ASP A 126 27.23 -33.52 -29.10
N ARG A 127 25.97 -33.74 -28.73
CA ARG A 127 25.05 -32.69 -28.26
C ARG A 127 25.47 -32.08 -26.92
N ILE A 128 26.06 -32.87 -26.03
CA ILE A 128 26.49 -32.41 -24.70
C ILE A 128 27.67 -31.46 -24.87
N ALA A 129 28.71 -31.89 -25.59
CA ALA A 129 29.86 -31.04 -25.84
C ALA A 129 29.50 -29.78 -26.63
N ALA A 130 28.56 -29.87 -27.58
CA ALA A 130 28.06 -28.70 -28.32
C ALA A 130 27.39 -27.65 -27.42
N HIS A 131 26.72 -28.07 -26.34
CA HIS A 131 26.15 -27.17 -25.35
C HIS A 131 27.21 -26.58 -24.40
N LEU A 132 28.27 -27.34 -24.13
CA LEU A 132 29.37 -26.97 -23.24
C LEU A 132 30.50 -26.20 -23.91
N LEU A 133 30.53 -26.09 -25.25
CA LEU A 133 31.63 -25.49 -26.02
C LEU A 133 32.20 -24.20 -25.39
N PRO A 134 31.41 -23.16 -25.01
CA PRO A 134 31.97 -21.95 -24.42
C PRO A 134 32.66 -22.17 -23.07
N TYR A 135 32.23 -23.16 -22.29
CA TYR A 135 32.86 -23.56 -21.03
C TYR A 135 34.14 -24.35 -21.29
N LYS A 136 34.12 -25.28 -22.26
CA LYS A 136 35.32 -26.02 -22.68
C LYS A 136 36.42 -25.09 -23.20
N LEU A 137 36.07 -24.05 -23.98
CA LEU A 137 37.04 -23.03 -24.40
C LEU A 137 37.61 -22.25 -23.21
N ARG A 138 36.78 -21.87 -22.23
CA ARG A 138 37.23 -21.18 -21.01
C ARG A 138 38.16 -22.04 -20.16
N ALA A 139 37.91 -23.34 -20.07
CA ALA A 139 38.77 -24.28 -19.36
C ALA A 139 40.11 -24.46 -20.09
N ARG A 140 40.08 -24.74 -21.40
CA ARG A 140 41.30 -24.88 -22.23
C ARG A 140 42.20 -23.65 -22.20
N ALA A 141 41.61 -22.45 -22.10
CA ALA A 141 42.36 -21.20 -22.01
C ALA A 141 43.30 -21.10 -20.79
N LEU A 142 43.15 -21.97 -19.79
CA LEU A 142 44.02 -22.00 -18.62
C LEU A 142 45.32 -22.79 -18.88
N ASP A 143 45.29 -23.73 -19.82
CA ASP A 143 46.37 -24.71 -20.00
C ASP A 143 47.02 -24.65 -21.39
N GLN A 144 46.33 -24.09 -22.39
CA GLN A 144 46.76 -24.11 -23.78
C GLN A 144 46.57 -22.76 -24.45
N ALA A 145 47.47 -22.40 -25.36
CA ALA A 145 47.29 -21.23 -26.22
C ALA A 145 46.05 -21.41 -27.11
N LEU A 146 45.08 -20.51 -26.97
CA LEU A 146 43.90 -20.49 -27.83
C LEU A 146 44.13 -19.61 -29.06
N THR A 147 43.46 -19.94 -30.16
CA THR A 147 43.38 -19.02 -31.30
C THR A 147 42.65 -17.74 -30.92
N PRO A 148 42.89 -16.61 -31.62
CA PRO A 148 42.20 -15.34 -31.36
C PRO A 148 40.68 -15.50 -31.28
N THR A 149 40.08 -16.23 -32.23
CA THR A 149 38.64 -16.49 -32.31
C THR A 149 38.09 -17.29 -31.14
N GLU A 150 38.78 -18.35 -30.71
CA GLU A 150 38.41 -19.14 -29.52
C GLU A 150 38.44 -18.27 -28.26
N LEU A 151 39.52 -17.50 -28.08
CA LEU A 151 39.70 -16.61 -26.93
C LEU A 151 38.65 -15.49 -26.90
N GLY A 152 38.38 -14.86 -28.04
CA GLY A 152 37.32 -13.87 -28.17
C GLY A 152 35.95 -14.45 -27.82
N ARG A 153 35.66 -15.69 -28.24
CA ARG A 153 34.40 -16.36 -27.89
C ARG A 153 34.29 -16.70 -26.40
N ALA A 154 35.40 -17.06 -25.75
CA ALA A 154 35.48 -17.28 -24.31
C ALA A 154 35.18 -15.98 -23.53
N PHE A 155 35.84 -14.87 -23.87
CA PHE A 155 35.56 -13.56 -23.25
C PHE A 155 34.13 -13.06 -23.52
N TYR A 156 33.60 -13.25 -24.73
CA TYR A 156 32.22 -12.90 -25.05
C TYR A 156 31.23 -13.63 -24.15
N HIS A 157 31.52 -14.90 -23.81
CA HIS A 157 30.69 -15.71 -22.95
C HIS A 157 30.57 -15.14 -21.52
N LEU A 158 31.67 -14.65 -20.94
CA LEU A 158 31.71 -14.02 -19.61
C LEU A 158 30.80 -12.78 -19.50
N ALA A 159 30.51 -12.08 -20.60
CA ALA A 159 29.58 -10.95 -20.57
C ALA A 159 28.11 -11.34 -20.71
N GLN A 160 27.81 -12.54 -21.22
CA GLN A 160 26.43 -13.01 -21.34
C GLN A 160 25.81 -13.22 -19.95
N ARG A 161 26.62 -13.72 -19.02
CA ARG A 161 26.32 -13.89 -17.60
C ARG A 161 27.57 -13.52 -16.81
N ARG A 162 27.45 -12.58 -15.88
CA ARG A 162 28.60 -12.03 -15.13
C ARG A 162 28.43 -12.16 -13.61
N GLY A 163 27.57 -13.05 -13.14
CA GLY A 163 27.31 -13.24 -11.71
C GLY A 163 26.58 -12.08 -11.00
N PHE A 164 26.09 -12.41 -9.81
CA PHE A 164 25.44 -11.51 -8.86
C PHE A 164 26.46 -10.65 -8.10
N LEU A 165 26.15 -9.37 -7.92
CA LEU A 165 26.95 -8.44 -7.13
C LEU A 165 26.01 -7.74 -6.13
N SER A 166 26.19 -8.00 -4.84
CA SER A 166 25.38 -7.34 -3.81
C SER A 166 25.69 -5.84 -3.77
N ASN A 167 24.64 -5.02 -3.66
CA ASN A 167 24.73 -3.56 -3.55
C ASN A 167 23.90 -3.04 -2.36
N ARG A 168 23.58 -3.91 -1.38
CA ARG A 168 22.60 -3.62 -0.32
C ARG A 168 23.23 -2.88 0.87
N LYS A 169 22.46 -1.93 1.41
CA LYS A 169 22.76 -1.18 2.64
C LYS A 169 21.74 -1.36 3.78
N SER A 170 20.67 -2.15 3.59
CA SER A 170 19.60 -2.28 4.58
C SER A 170 19.96 -3.23 5.72
N MET A 171 19.54 -2.91 6.94
CA MET A 171 19.69 -3.79 8.12
C MET A 171 18.76 -5.01 8.12
N LYS A 172 17.67 -5.01 7.33
CA LYS A 172 16.77 -6.16 7.26
C LYS A 172 17.39 -7.30 6.46
N LYS A 173 17.39 -8.49 7.07
CA LYS A 173 17.63 -9.77 6.39
C LYS A 173 16.55 -9.93 5.33
N ASP A 174 16.95 -10.22 4.10
CA ASP A 174 16.05 -10.51 3.01
C ASP A 174 16.25 -11.96 2.64
N GLU A 175 15.17 -12.72 2.75
CA GLU A 175 15.16 -14.17 2.60
C GLU A 175 15.66 -14.56 1.19
N ASP A 176 15.27 -13.81 0.15
CA ASP A 176 15.68 -14.08 -1.23
C ASP A 176 17.19 -13.88 -1.43
N GLU A 177 17.77 -12.82 -0.84
CA GLU A 177 19.22 -12.61 -0.91
C GLU A 177 19.98 -13.64 -0.06
N GLY A 178 19.39 -14.09 1.05
CA GLY A 178 19.90 -15.21 1.84
C GLY A 178 20.03 -16.48 1.01
N VAL A 179 18.98 -16.86 0.27
CA VAL A 179 18.97 -18.02 -0.63
C VAL A 179 20.02 -17.87 -1.74
N VAL A 180 20.15 -16.68 -2.34
CA VAL A 180 21.16 -16.43 -3.38
C VAL A 180 22.58 -16.57 -2.84
N LYS A 181 22.87 -15.99 -1.67
CA LYS A 181 24.19 -16.08 -1.03
C LYS A 181 24.51 -17.51 -0.63
N GLN A 182 23.56 -18.22 -0.05
CA GLN A 182 23.71 -19.62 0.33
C GLN A 182 24.01 -20.49 -0.91
N GLY A 183 23.24 -20.34 -1.99
CA GLY A 183 23.51 -21.08 -3.23
C GLY A 183 24.84 -20.72 -3.91
N ILE A 184 25.36 -19.51 -3.70
CA ILE A 184 26.71 -19.12 -4.15
C ILE A 184 27.78 -19.84 -3.33
N LEU A 185 27.61 -19.93 -2.00
CA LEU A 185 28.54 -20.64 -1.10
C LEU A 185 28.57 -22.13 -1.41
N GLU A 186 27.41 -22.75 -1.59
CA GLU A 186 27.29 -24.16 -1.99
C GLU A 186 27.97 -24.44 -3.34
N LEU A 187 27.81 -23.53 -4.30
CA LEU A 187 28.49 -23.66 -5.59
C LEU A 187 30.02 -23.52 -5.43
N ALA A 188 30.49 -22.58 -4.60
CA ALA A 188 31.92 -22.41 -4.34
C ALA A 188 32.53 -23.68 -3.73
N ALA A 189 31.86 -24.29 -2.75
CA ALA A 189 32.28 -25.56 -2.15
C ALA A 189 32.33 -26.69 -3.20
N LYS A 190 31.34 -26.77 -4.10
CA LYS A 190 31.33 -27.77 -5.19
C LYS A 190 32.47 -27.58 -6.19
N ILE A 191 32.82 -26.34 -6.52
CA ILE A 191 33.96 -26.03 -7.40
C ILE A 191 35.26 -26.52 -6.75
N GLN A 192 35.45 -26.19 -5.46
CA GLN A 192 36.62 -26.61 -4.70
C GLN A 192 36.71 -28.13 -4.55
N ALA A 193 35.60 -28.80 -4.20
CA ALA A 193 35.55 -30.26 -4.08
C ALA A 193 35.82 -30.99 -5.40
N ALA A 194 35.44 -30.39 -6.53
CA ALA A 194 35.76 -30.91 -7.86
C ALA A 194 37.21 -30.61 -8.31
N GLY A 195 38.02 -29.93 -7.49
CA GLY A 195 39.40 -29.54 -7.83
C GLY A 195 39.51 -28.52 -8.97
N ALA A 196 38.42 -27.84 -9.33
CA ALA A 196 38.43 -26.88 -10.42
C ALA A 196 38.97 -25.51 -9.97
N ARG A 197 39.85 -24.91 -10.77
CA ARG A 197 40.46 -23.58 -10.53
C ARG A 197 39.47 -22.46 -10.77
N THR A 198 38.55 -22.65 -11.73
CA THR A 198 37.61 -21.60 -12.15
C THR A 198 36.18 -22.12 -12.34
N LEU A 199 35.22 -21.19 -12.37
CA LEU A 199 33.81 -21.49 -12.62
C LEU A 199 33.59 -22.09 -14.03
N GLY A 200 34.31 -21.61 -15.04
CA GLY A 200 34.25 -22.11 -16.41
C GLY A 200 34.72 -23.55 -16.52
N GLU A 201 35.83 -23.87 -15.86
CA GLU A 201 36.40 -25.22 -15.78
C GLU A 201 35.46 -26.20 -15.10
N TYR A 202 34.93 -25.85 -13.92
CA TYR A 202 33.93 -26.68 -13.24
C TYR A 202 32.72 -26.98 -14.14
N PHE A 203 32.18 -25.95 -14.80
CA PHE A 203 31.03 -26.11 -15.68
C PHE A 203 31.34 -26.86 -16.99
N ALA A 204 32.60 -26.95 -17.41
CA ALA A 204 32.99 -27.70 -18.60
C ALA A 204 32.89 -29.22 -18.39
N GLY A 205 32.99 -29.69 -17.14
CA GLY A 205 32.89 -31.11 -16.76
C GLY A 205 31.48 -31.56 -16.35
N LEU A 206 30.47 -30.69 -16.38
CA LEU A 206 29.10 -31.07 -16.00
C LEU A 206 28.28 -31.59 -17.17
N ASP A 207 27.39 -32.54 -16.90
CA ASP A 207 26.33 -32.90 -17.85
C ASP A 207 25.11 -31.95 -17.71
N PRO A 208 24.83 -31.11 -18.72
CA PRO A 208 23.70 -30.20 -18.70
C PRO A 208 22.34 -30.89 -18.93
N GLU A 209 22.31 -32.14 -19.39
CA GLU A 209 21.08 -32.94 -19.55
C GLU A 209 20.62 -33.49 -18.19
N ALA A 210 21.54 -33.95 -17.34
CA ALA A 210 21.27 -34.30 -15.94
C ALA A 210 20.85 -33.08 -15.10
N GLU A 211 21.70 -32.03 -15.02
CA GLU A 211 21.38 -30.83 -14.25
C GLU A 211 21.72 -29.53 -15.00
N ARG A 212 20.68 -28.76 -15.33
CA ARG A 212 20.82 -27.49 -16.05
C ARG A 212 21.76 -26.52 -15.34
N ILE A 213 22.94 -26.28 -15.93
CA ILE A 213 23.97 -25.31 -15.49
C ILE A 213 23.37 -23.96 -15.09
N ARG A 214 22.40 -23.50 -15.87
CA ARG A 214 21.79 -22.17 -15.74
C ARG A 214 20.93 -21.96 -14.49
N LYS A 215 20.68 -22.99 -13.68
CA LYS A 215 19.92 -22.91 -12.41
C LYS A 215 20.78 -22.53 -11.20
N ARG A 216 22.11 -22.58 -11.32
CA ARG A 216 23.05 -22.35 -10.22
C ARG A 216 23.29 -20.85 -10.00
N TRP A 217 23.28 -20.41 -8.75
CA TRP A 217 23.61 -19.03 -8.38
C TRP A 217 25.12 -18.80 -8.46
N THR A 218 25.55 -17.69 -9.04
CA THR A 218 26.98 -17.41 -9.28
C THR A 218 27.34 -16.01 -8.78
N ALA A 219 28.48 -15.87 -8.10
CA ALA A 219 28.99 -14.58 -7.68
C ALA A 219 29.68 -13.85 -8.84
N ARG A 220 29.68 -12.51 -8.79
CA ARG A 220 30.49 -11.68 -9.70
C ARG A 220 31.97 -12.00 -9.58
N GLN A 221 32.45 -12.26 -8.37
CA GLN A 221 33.85 -12.52 -8.08
C GLN A 221 34.37 -13.75 -8.84
N MET A 222 33.62 -14.86 -8.85
CA MET A 222 33.96 -16.08 -9.61
C MET A 222 34.26 -15.80 -11.10
N TYR A 223 33.53 -14.87 -11.73
CA TYR A 223 33.81 -14.51 -13.14
C TYR A 223 35.00 -13.55 -13.28
N ILE A 224 35.27 -12.72 -12.27
CA ILE A 224 36.44 -11.82 -12.25
C ILE A 224 37.71 -12.66 -12.08
N ASP A 225 37.71 -13.60 -11.14
CA ASP A 225 38.84 -14.48 -10.86
C ASP A 225 39.18 -15.31 -12.11
N GLU A 226 38.15 -15.88 -12.75
CA GLU A 226 38.32 -16.61 -14.00
C GLU A 226 38.79 -15.71 -15.15
N PHE A 227 38.27 -14.49 -15.28
CA PHE A 227 38.76 -13.55 -16.29
C PHE A 227 40.26 -13.26 -16.10
N ASN A 228 40.69 -13.06 -14.86
CA ASN A 228 42.09 -12.81 -14.54
C ASN A 228 42.97 -14.04 -14.83
N ALA A 229 42.51 -15.25 -14.47
CA ALA A 229 43.23 -16.49 -14.74
C ALA A 229 43.42 -16.74 -16.25
N ILE A 230 42.33 -16.59 -17.03
CA ILE A 230 42.39 -16.70 -18.49
C ILE A 230 43.32 -15.62 -19.07
N TRP A 231 43.21 -14.38 -18.60
CA TRP A 231 44.08 -13.29 -19.07
C TRP A 231 45.55 -13.58 -18.81
N GLN A 232 45.89 -14.02 -17.59
CA GLN A 232 47.25 -14.33 -17.19
C GLN A 232 47.85 -15.46 -18.03
N ALA A 233 47.09 -16.53 -18.29
CA ALA A 233 47.54 -17.65 -19.12
C ALA A 233 47.69 -17.26 -20.61
N GLN A 234 46.81 -16.41 -21.14
CA GLN A 234 46.76 -16.12 -22.58
C GLN A 234 47.58 -14.90 -23.01
N ALA A 235 47.85 -13.93 -22.12
CA ALA A 235 48.60 -12.72 -22.44
C ALA A 235 49.99 -12.98 -23.07
N PRO A 236 50.79 -13.94 -22.58
CA PRO A 236 52.09 -14.28 -23.19
C PRO A 236 51.99 -14.81 -24.62
N HIS A 237 50.86 -15.43 -24.99
CA HIS A 237 50.65 -16.01 -26.32
C HIS A 237 50.12 -14.99 -27.35
N HIS A 238 49.58 -13.85 -26.90
CA HIS A 238 49.01 -12.80 -27.76
C HIS A 238 49.46 -11.39 -27.35
N PRO A 239 50.77 -11.11 -27.21
CA PRO A 239 51.26 -9.88 -26.58
C PRO A 239 50.92 -8.59 -27.34
N SER A 240 50.75 -8.67 -28.67
CA SER A 240 50.36 -7.53 -29.52
C SER A 240 48.88 -7.15 -29.37
N ILE A 241 48.03 -8.08 -28.94
CA ILE A 241 46.58 -7.87 -28.78
C ILE A 241 46.22 -7.63 -27.31
N LEU A 242 46.76 -8.44 -26.39
CA LEU A 242 46.41 -8.47 -24.97
C LEU A 242 47.25 -7.49 -24.14
N THR A 243 47.15 -6.20 -24.48
CA THR A 243 47.78 -5.11 -23.73
C THR A 243 47.01 -4.74 -22.45
N GLU A 244 47.66 -4.13 -21.46
CA GLU A 244 46.99 -3.73 -20.21
C GLU A 244 45.89 -2.68 -20.45
N ALA A 245 46.07 -1.79 -21.44
CA ALA A 245 45.03 -0.86 -21.87
C ALA A 245 43.79 -1.61 -22.38
N PHE A 246 43.99 -2.66 -23.19
CA PHE A 246 42.91 -3.51 -23.68
C PHE A 246 42.27 -4.34 -22.56
N ARG A 247 43.06 -4.83 -21.59
CA ARG A 247 42.55 -5.51 -20.38
C ARG A 247 41.54 -4.66 -19.65
N SER A 248 41.89 -3.40 -19.39
CA SER A 248 41.05 -2.43 -18.69
C SER A 248 39.77 -2.13 -19.46
N GLU A 249 39.85 -1.99 -20.78
CA GLU A 249 38.68 -1.80 -21.63
C GLU A 249 37.74 -3.03 -21.62
N LEU A 250 38.32 -4.23 -21.77
CA LEU A 250 37.60 -5.50 -21.81
C LEU A 250 36.93 -5.79 -20.46
N TYR A 251 37.67 -5.65 -19.36
CA TYR A 251 37.17 -5.78 -18.00
C TYR A 251 35.97 -4.84 -17.77
N ARG A 252 36.12 -3.57 -18.16
CA ARG A 252 35.03 -2.59 -18.05
C ARG A 252 33.84 -2.98 -18.92
N ALA A 253 34.05 -3.47 -20.14
CA ALA A 253 32.97 -3.92 -21.02
C ALA A 253 32.16 -5.08 -20.39
N ILE A 254 32.84 -6.03 -19.75
CA ILE A 254 32.20 -7.21 -19.14
C ILE A 254 31.53 -6.84 -17.80
N PHE A 255 32.24 -6.19 -16.88
CA PHE A 255 31.84 -6.09 -15.48
C PHE A 255 31.20 -4.75 -15.08
N PHE A 256 31.31 -3.69 -15.89
CA PHE A 256 30.76 -2.39 -15.51
C PHE A 256 29.25 -2.44 -15.23
N GLN A 257 28.85 -1.90 -14.08
CA GLN A 257 27.45 -1.64 -13.76
C GLN A 257 27.29 -0.20 -13.31
N ARG A 258 26.18 0.43 -13.72
CA ARG A 258 25.88 1.79 -13.28
C ARG A 258 25.70 1.80 -11.76
N PRO A 259 26.21 2.82 -11.04
CA PRO A 259 25.89 3.00 -9.64
C PRO A 259 24.39 3.18 -9.44
N LEU A 260 23.94 2.95 -8.20
CA LEU A 260 22.57 3.30 -7.80
C LEU A 260 22.37 4.82 -7.97
N LYS A 261 21.15 5.24 -8.29
CA LYS A 261 20.85 6.67 -8.36
C LYS A 261 20.72 7.21 -6.93
N SER A 262 21.29 8.39 -6.69
CA SER A 262 21.09 9.10 -5.42
C SER A 262 19.60 9.31 -5.17
N ALA A 263 19.17 8.98 -3.95
CA ALA A 263 17.82 9.16 -3.46
C ALA A 263 17.68 10.46 -2.63
N SER A 264 18.68 11.35 -2.64
CA SER A 264 18.71 12.54 -1.78
C SER A 264 17.54 13.51 -2.04
N HIS A 265 17.06 13.61 -3.28
CA HIS A 265 15.87 14.38 -3.65
C HIS A 265 14.55 13.81 -3.09
N LEU A 266 14.56 12.56 -2.61
CA LEU A 266 13.40 11.92 -1.98
C LEU A 266 13.34 12.18 -0.48
N ILE A 267 14.36 12.80 0.11
CA ILE A 267 14.35 13.24 1.51
C ILE A 267 13.33 14.38 1.64
N GLY A 268 12.41 14.28 2.60
CA GLY A 268 11.40 15.31 2.84
C GLY A 268 12.02 16.63 3.33
N ARG A 269 11.28 17.73 3.21
CA ARG A 269 11.68 19.03 3.74
C ARG A 269 11.22 19.16 5.19
N CYS A 270 11.91 19.99 5.95
CA CYS A 270 11.54 20.31 7.32
C CYS A 270 10.36 21.28 7.31
N GLU A 271 9.35 21.02 8.14
CA GLU A 271 8.17 21.87 8.26
C GLU A 271 8.51 23.25 8.86
N LEU A 272 9.38 23.26 9.88
CA LEU A 272 9.79 24.49 10.58
C LEU A 272 10.82 25.32 9.79
N VAL A 273 11.55 24.67 8.88
CA VAL A 273 12.55 25.31 8.01
C VAL A 273 12.37 24.77 6.58
N PRO A 274 11.44 25.33 5.79
CA PRO A 274 11.00 24.75 4.51
C PRO A 274 12.10 24.53 3.47
N ASN A 275 13.17 25.33 3.51
CA ASN A 275 14.29 25.22 2.59
C ASN A 275 15.32 24.14 2.96
N ALA A 276 15.22 23.55 4.15
CA ALA A 276 16.14 22.54 4.64
C ALA A 276 15.57 21.12 4.52
N ARG A 277 16.43 20.15 4.21
CA ARG A 277 16.07 18.71 4.22
C ARG A 277 16.05 18.16 5.64
N ARG A 278 15.19 17.17 5.87
CA ARG A 278 15.11 16.43 7.14
C ARG A 278 16.44 15.75 7.47
N ALA A 279 16.84 15.78 8.74
CA ALA A 279 18.04 15.11 9.23
C ALA A 279 17.86 13.59 9.18
N ALA A 280 18.95 12.83 9.05
CA ALA A 280 18.90 11.38 9.19
C ALA A 280 18.57 11.01 10.64
N VAL A 281 17.95 9.84 10.86
CA VAL A 281 17.72 9.35 12.24
C VAL A 281 19.05 9.06 12.93
N ALA A 282 20.07 8.60 12.20
CA ALA A 282 21.42 8.41 12.73
C ALA A 282 22.21 9.71 12.96
N ASP A 283 21.64 10.87 12.65
CA ASP A 283 22.30 12.16 12.91
C ASP A 283 22.39 12.40 14.42
N ARG A 284 23.58 12.76 14.94
CA ARG A 284 23.80 12.99 16.38
C ARG A 284 22.87 14.06 16.95
N LEU A 285 22.54 15.11 16.18
CA LEU A 285 21.56 16.11 16.61
C LEU A 285 20.16 15.51 16.79
N PHE A 286 19.76 14.57 15.92
CA PHE A 286 18.48 13.90 16.09
C PHE A 286 18.49 12.94 17.28
N GLN A 287 19.58 12.21 17.48
CA GLN A 287 19.74 11.33 18.64
C GLN A 287 19.62 12.13 19.95
N LYS A 288 20.31 13.28 20.05
CA LYS A 288 20.19 14.22 21.18
C LYS A 288 18.78 14.76 21.33
N PHE A 289 18.14 15.23 20.26
CA PHE A 289 16.74 15.69 20.28
C PHE A 289 15.78 14.62 20.82
N ARG A 290 15.91 13.36 20.36
CA ARG A 290 15.06 12.24 20.79
C ARG A 290 15.23 11.95 22.28
N ILE A 291 16.47 11.95 22.77
CA ILE A 291 16.77 11.80 24.20
C ILE A 291 16.09 12.91 25.01
N LEU A 292 16.32 14.17 24.64
CA LEU A 292 15.73 15.32 25.35
C LEU A 292 14.20 15.31 25.32
N GLN A 293 13.60 14.95 24.18
CA GLN A 293 12.14 14.84 24.06
C GLN A 293 11.57 13.83 25.05
N ASN A 294 12.18 12.64 25.11
CA ASN A 294 11.71 11.57 25.97
C ASN A 294 11.95 11.88 27.45
N VAL A 295 13.11 12.45 27.79
CA VAL A 295 13.44 12.82 29.18
C VAL A 295 12.56 13.97 29.68
N ASN A 296 12.33 15.02 28.88
CA ASN A 296 11.48 16.15 29.30
C ASN A 296 9.99 15.76 29.39
N ASN A 297 9.60 14.66 28.75
CA ASN A 297 8.28 14.06 28.86
C ASN A 297 8.22 12.96 29.93
N LEU A 298 9.33 12.59 30.58
CA LEU A 298 9.34 11.53 31.59
C LEU A 298 8.75 12.04 32.90
N GLU A 299 7.75 11.33 33.39
CA GLU A 299 7.06 11.59 34.65
C GLU A 299 7.34 10.45 35.62
N VAL A 300 7.58 10.83 36.88
CA VAL A 300 7.71 9.95 38.02
C VAL A 300 6.35 9.86 38.68
N LEU A 301 5.87 8.63 38.90
CA LEU A 301 4.59 8.36 39.55
C LEU A 301 4.88 7.64 40.88
N PRO A 302 4.96 8.38 42.00
CA PRO A 302 5.09 7.79 43.32
C PRO A 302 3.86 6.94 43.67
N SER A 303 4.02 5.95 44.56
CA SER A 303 2.90 5.14 45.06
C SER A 303 1.83 5.96 45.77
N ASP A 304 2.23 7.02 46.48
CA ASP A 304 1.39 7.77 47.42
C ASP A 304 1.37 9.29 47.13
N GLY A 305 1.46 9.70 45.86
CA GLY A 305 1.51 11.13 45.54
C GLY A 305 1.24 11.48 44.07
N PRO A 306 1.10 12.79 43.76
CA PRO A 306 0.85 13.24 42.39
C PRO A 306 2.06 12.96 41.50
N ALA A 307 1.79 12.72 40.21
CA ALA A 307 2.83 12.60 39.20
C ALA A 307 3.66 13.89 39.13
N ARG A 308 4.98 13.75 39.02
CA ARG A 308 5.91 14.89 38.93
C ARG A 308 6.90 14.71 37.78
N PRO A 309 7.42 15.80 37.19
CA PRO A 309 8.57 15.71 36.30
C PRO A 309 9.85 15.29 37.06
N LEU A 310 10.89 14.94 36.32
CA LEU A 310 12.24 14.77 36.88
C LEU A 310 12.78 16.10 37.43
N SER A 311 13.53 16.03 38.52
CA SER A 311 14.33 17.17 38.99
C SER A 311 15.48 17.46 38.01
N ALA A 312 16.10 18.64 38.12
CA ALA A 312 17.23 19.01 37.27
C ALA A 312 18.40 18.01 37.37
N GLU A 313 18.68 17.52 38.58
CA GLU A 313 19.74 16.52 38.83
C GLU A 313 19.38 15.13 38.27
N GLU A 314 18.14 14.68 38.51
CA GLU A 314 17.64 13.41 37.98
C GLU A 314 17.72 13.44 36.45
N ARG A 315 17.26 14.53 35.83
CA ARG A 315 17.31 14.78 34.40
C ARG A 315 18.73 14.73 33.84
N ALA A 316 19.68 15.43 34.47
CA ALA A 316 21.08 15.42 34.04
C ALA A 316 21.69 14.01 34.07
N LYS A 317 21.41 13.23 35.13
CA LYS A 317 21.86 11.84 35.24
C LYS A 317 21.28 10.95 34.15
N VAL A 318 19.97 11.04 33.87
CA VAL A 318 19.33 10.23 32.80
C VAL A 318 19.87 10.60 31.42
N ILE A 319 20.04 11.90 31.13
CA ILE A 319 20.60 12.36 29.84
C ILE A 319 22.03 11.84 29.66
N SER A 320 22.85 11.93 30.71
CA SER A 320 24.23 11.42 30.68
C SER A 320 24.26 9.93 30.35
N ALA A 321 23.53 9.09 31.11
CA ALA A 321 23.47 7.65 30.88
C ALA A 321 22.93 7.28 29.49
N LEU A 322 21.89 7.96 28.98
CA LEU A 322 21.38 7.71 27.63
C LEU A 322 22.39 8.09 26.53
N THR A 323 23.32 8.99 26.83
CA THR A 323 24.36 9.43 25.90
C THR A 323 25.57 8.49 25.92
N SER A 324 26.03 8.10 27.11
CA SER A 324 27.22 7.26 27.32
C SER A 324 26.96 5.76 27.28
N GLU A 325 25.81 5.27 27.76
CA GLU A 325 25.58 3.84 27.95
C GLU A 325 24.50 3.26 27.01
N GLY A 326 23.89 4.09 26.16
CA GLY A 326 22.91 3.66 25.17
C GLY A 326 21.49 3.53 25.71
N ASP A 327 20.71 2.57 25.21
CA ASP A 327 19.31 2.37 25.60
C ASP A 327 19.16 2.05 27.11
N MET A 328 18.18 2.67 27.79
CA MET A 328 17.93 2.46 29.22
C MET A 328 16.54 1.89 29.49
N THR A 329 16.45 0.75 30.16
CA THR A 329 15.15 0.20 30.61
C THR A 329 14.63 0.99 31.79
N PHE A 330 13.30 1.08 31.96
CA PHE A 330 12.72 1.77 33.12
C PHE A 330 13.12 1.08 34.43
N ALA A 331 13.32 -0.24 34.42
CA ALA A 331 13.84 -0.98 35.57
C ALA A 331 15.24 -0.48 35.99
N ARG A 332 16.15 -0.27 35.02
CA ARG A 332 17.49 0.26 35.28
C ARG A 332 17.44 1.71 35.78
N LEU A 333 16.59 2.55 35.17
CA LEU A 333 16.42 3.96 35.60
C LEU A 333 15.93 4.08 37.04
N ARG A 334 14.97 3.25 37.46
CA ARG A 334 14.48 3.21 38.85
C ARG A 334 15.53 2.69 39.84
N GLY A 335 16.49 1.90 39.38
CA GLY A 335 17.44 1.17 40.21
C GLY A 335 18.30 2.06 41.11
N LYS A 336 18.89 1.44 42.14
CA LYS A 336 19.74 2.09 43.15
C LYS A 336 20.98 2.80 42.58
N GLN A 337 21.38 2.46 41.36
CA GLN A 337 22.54 3.04 40.68
C GLN A 337 22.19 4.29 39.84
N MET A 338 20.90 4.56 39.62
CA MET A 338 20.42 5.66 38.76
C MET A 338 19.60 6.69 39.55
N LEU A 339 18.27 6.56 39.55
CA LEU A 339 17.36 7.54 40.18
C LEU A 339 17.05 7.22 41.64
N LYS A 340 17.39 6.02 42.13
CA LYS A 340 17.14 5.60 43.53
C LYS A 340 15.69 5.80 43.96
N LEU A 341 14.74 5.49 43.07
CA LEU A 341 13.33 5.73 43.32
C LEU A 341 12.77 4.68 44.32
N PRO A 342 11.81 5.07 45.19
CA PRO A 342 11.17 4.15 46.12
C PRO A 342 10.53 2.93 45.42
N LYS A 343 10.44 1.81 46.15
CA LYS A 343 9.72 0.62 45.66
C LYS A 343 8.26 0.99 45.39
N GLY A 344 7.72 0.55 44.25
CA GLY A 344 6.36 0.91 43.81
C GLY A 344 6.27 2.19 42.97
N THR A 345 7.37 2.96 42.84
CA THR A 345 7.39 4.14 41.95
C THR A 345 7.45 3.72 40.49
N GLU A 346 6.54 4.24 39.67
CA GLU A 346 6.52 4.02 38.22
C GLU A 346 7.16 5.17 37.45
N LEU A 347 7.61 4.86 36.23
CA LEU A 347 8.11 5.84 35.27
C LEU A 347 7.24 5.73 34.03
N LYS A 348 6.71 6.85 33.57
CA LYS A 348 5.89 6.92 32.35
C LYS A 348 6.32 8.09 31.49
N VAL A 349 6.30 7.90 30.17
CA VAL A 349 6.50 9.00 29.24
C VAL A 349 5.13 9.61 28.94
N TRP A 350 4.98 10.90 29.21
CA TRP A 350 3.75 11.64 28.99
C TRP A 350 3.23 11.44 27.54
N GLY A 351 1.99 10.98 27.42
CA GLY A 351 1.34 10.70 26.14
C GLY A 351 1.73 9.38 25.47
N GLN A 352 2.42 8.46 26.17
CA GLN A 352 2.74 7.11 25.69
C GLN A 352 2.45 6.04 26.74
N ASP A 353 1.71 5.00 26.35
CA ASP A 353 1.22 3.97 27.30
C ASP A 353 2.02 2.65 27.27
N GLU A 354 2.98 2.45 26.35
CA GLU A 354 3.60 1.12 26.12
C GLU A 354 5.15 1.10 26.07
N GLU A 355 5.84 2.20 26.38
CA GLU A 355 7.31 2.20 26.36
C GLU A 355 7.90 1.46 27.58
N LYS A 356 8.77 0.48 27.34
CA LYS A 356 9.49 -0.27 28.39
C LYS A 356 10.92 0.23 28.61
N LYS A 357 11.41 1.12 27.73
CA LYS A 357 12.77 1.65 27.72
C LYS A 357 12.84 2.99 27.00
N LEU A 358 13.81 3.81 27.39
CA LEU A 358 14.20 5.02 26.69
C LEU A 358 15.30 4.70 25.65
N PRO A 359 15.12 5.08 24.38
CA PRO A 359 16.17 4.94 23.38
C PRO A 359 17.31 5.94 23.63
N GLY A 360 18.54 5.43 23.69
CA GLY A 360 19.74 6.24 23.91
C GLY A 360 20.41 6.69 22.61
N HIS A 361 21.69 7.05 22.71
CA HIS A 361 22.51 7.53 21.61
C HIS A 361 23.14 6.37 20.81
N ARG A 362 22.30 5.63 20.08
CA ARG A 362 22.67 4.40 19.35
C ARG A 362 23.70 4.60 18.22
N THR A 363 23.91 5.83 17.77
CA THR A 363 24.93 6.13 16.75
C THR A 363 26.33 6.11 17.37
N ASP A 364 26.55 6.92 18.41
CA ASP A 364 27.80 6.91 19.18
C ASP A 364 28.12 5.53 19.80
N GLU A 365 27.11 4.79 20.30
CA GLU A 365 27.29 3.41 20.77
C GLU A 365 27.97 2.52 19.72
N LYS A 366 27.46 2.53 18.49
CA LYS A 366 28.02 1.75 17.38
C LYS A 366 29.37 2.26 16.89
N LEU A 367 29.61 3.57 16.97
CA LEU A 367 30.89 4.13 16.54
C LEU A 367 31.98 3.90 17.58
N ARG A 368 31.63 3.75 18.85
CA ARG A 368 32.56 3.28 19.89
C ARG A 368 33.09 1.87 19.64
N GLU A 369 32.28 0.96 19.07
CA GLU A 369 32.75 -0.38 18.69
C GLU A 369 33.89 -0.33 17.63
N VAL A 370 33.91 0.72 16.80
CA VAL A 370 34.90 0.92 15.74
C VAL A 370 36.09 1.77 16.21
N PHE A 371 35.81 2.93 16.80
CA PHE A 371 36.80 3.93 17.16
C PHE A 371 37.37 3.76 18.58
N GLY A 372 36.75 2.91 19.41
CA GLY A 372 37.16 2.69 20.80
C GLY A 372 37.09 3.96 21.65
N GLU A 373 37.97 4.07 22.64
CA GLU A 373 38.08 5.21 23.56
C GLU A 373 38.37 6.54 22.84
N ARG A 374 39.00 6.47 21.66
CA ARG A 374 39.25 7.65 20.82
C ARG A 374 37.95 8.35 20.41
N TRP A 375 36.83 7.64 20.36
CA TRP A 375 35.55 8.26 20.04
C TRP A 375 35.15 9.30 21.10
N ASP A 376 35.28 8.94 22.37
CA ASP A 376 34.81 9.78 23.48
C ASP A 376 35.78 10.95 23.77
N SER A 377 37.04 10.83 23.38
CA SER A 377 38.01 11.94 23.47
C SER A 377 37.84 13.00 22.37
N MET A 378 37.05 12.74 21.32
CA MET A 378 36.76 13.72 20.27
C MET A 378 35.70 14.74 20.70
N SER A 379 35.88 15.99 20.27
CA SER A 379 34.86 17.03 20.43
C SER A 379 33.57 16.65 19.69
N ASP A 380 32.44 17.20 20.15
CA ASP A 380 31.14 16.96 19.53
C ASP A 380 31.10 17.38 18.05
N ASP A 381 31.79 18.46 17.68
CA ASP A 381 31.87 18.91 16.28
C ASP A 381 32.59 17.92 15.38
N ILE A 382 33.67 17.29 15.87
CA ILE A 382 34.41 16.27 15.12
C ILE A 382 33.54 15.02 14.96
N ARG A 383 32.89 14.55 16.04
CA ARG A 383 31.99 13.40 15.98
C ARG A 383 30.82 13.64 15.03
N ASP A 384 30.23 14.84 15.06
CA ASP A 384 29.20 15.28 14.13
C ASP A 384 29.67 15.22 12.68
N ALA A 385 30.84 15.80 12.39
CA ALA A 385 31.42 15.81 11.05
C ALA A 385 31.66 14.39 10.51
N ILE A 386 32.21 13.50 11.35
CA ILE A 386 32.43 12.09 10.99
C ILE A 386 31.10 11.42 10.66
N VAL A 387 30.06 11.57 11.49
CA VAL A 387 28.75 10.95 11.25
C VAL A 387 28.12 11.46 9.95
N ILE A 388 28.15 12.77 9.69
CA ILE A 388 27.63 13.35 8.44
C ILE A 388 28.38 12.77 7.24
N GLU A 389 29.70 12.70 7.34
CA GLU A 389 30.54 12.18 6.27
C GLU A 389 30.25 10.69 6.01
N ILE A 390 30.16 9.84 7.05
CA ILE A 390 29.76 8.43 6.94
C ILE A 390 28.41 8.30 6.20
N LEU A 391 27.41 9.10 6.60
CA LEU A 391 26.08 9.08 6.00
C LEU A 391 26.06 9.53 4.53
N SER A 392 27.07 10.27 4.08
CA SER A 392 27.20 10.74 2.70
C SER A 392 27.76 9.68 1.74
N PHE A 393 28.50 8.67 2.24
CA PHE A 393 29.17 7.69 1.38
C PHE A 393 28.19 6.70 0.75
N GLU A 394 28.21 6.60 -0.58
CA GLU A 394 27.39 5.63 -1.32
C GLU A 394 28.03 4.23 -1.43
N LYS A 395 29.36 4.12 -1.36
CA LYS A 395 30.10 2.86 -1.56
C LYS A 395 30.92 2.48 -0.31
N PRO A 396 30.80 1.25 0.20
CA PRO A 396 31.62 0.77 1.33
C PRO A 396 33.12 0.96 1.09
N GLN A 397 33.62 0.60 -0.09
CA GLN A 397 35.06 0.72 -0.41
C GLN A 397 35.57 2.17 -0.50
N ALA A 398 34.66 3.14 -0.70
CA ALA A 398 35.04 4.55 -0.65
C ALA A 398 35.10 5.04 0.80
N LEU A 399 34.16 4.60 1.64
CA LEU A 399 34.18 4.87 3.07
C LEU A 399 35.39 4.21 3.75
N GLU A 400 35.71 2.97 3.41
CA GLU A 400 36.89 2.24 3.92
C GLU A 400 38.19 2.99 3.60
N ARG A 401 38.40 3.39 2.33
CA ARG A 401 39.57 4.19 1.94
C ARG A 401 39.60 5.55 2.65
N ARG A 402 38.45 6.18 2.87
CA ARG A 402 38.35 7.43 3.62
C ARG A 402 38.70 7.24 5.09
N ALA A 403 38.21 6.17 5.71
CA ALA A 403 38.46 5.80 7.09
C ALA A 403 39.96 5.58 7.37
N ILE A 404 40.64 4.88 6.48
CA ILE A 404 42.10 4.69 6.56
C ILE A 404 42.82 6.03 6.41
N LYS A 405 42.53 6.78 5.32
CA LYS A 405 43.30 7.96 4.96
C LYS A 405 43.08 9.18 5.88
N ALA A 406 41.85 9.40 6.32
CA ALA A 406 41.48 10.63 7.02
C ALA A 406 41.28 10.42 8.53
N TRP A 407 40.91 9.20 8.94
CA TRP A 407 40.67 8.89 10.34
C TRP A 407 41.71 7.94 10.93
N ASN A 408 42.70 7.49 10.14
CA ASN A 408 43.77 6.58 10.57
C ASN A 408 43.23 5.30 11.24
N LEU A 409 42.12 4.76 10.73
CA LEU A 409 41.65 3.44 11.14
C LEU A 409 42.50 2.36 10.46
N ASP A 410 42.80 1.28 11.17
CA ASP A 410 43.44 0.11 10.57
C ASP A 410 42.50 -0.53 9.52
N PRO A 411 43.02 -1.31 8.56
CA PRO A 411 42.21 -1.90 7.50
C PRO A 411 41.06 -2.78 8.00
N ALA A 412 41.20 -3.47 9.14
CA ALA A 412 40.17 -4.34 9.68
C ALA A 412 39.01 -3.50 10.24
N LYS A 413 39.30 -2.48 11.06
CA LYS A 413 38.30 -1.54 11.58
C LYS A 413 37.69 -0.65 10.50
N ALA A 414 38.44 -0.25 9.49
CA ALA A 414 37.92 0.49 8.34
C ALA A 414 36.92 -0.36 7.54
N LYS A 415 37.19 -1.66 7.37
CA LYS A 415 36.26 -2.61 6.76
C LYS A 415 35.02 -2.79 7.63
N GLU A 416 35.19 -2.99 8.94
CA GLU A 416 34.10 -3.08 9.91
C GLU A 416 33.18 -1.84 9.82
N LEU A 417 33.74 -0.63 9.80
CA LEU A 417 32.99 0.62 9.63
C LEU A 417 32.21 0.68 8.31
N SER A 418 32.81 0.18 7.22
CA SER A 418 32.14 0.15 5.91
C SER A 418 30.95 -0.82 5.86
N GLU A 419 30.98 -1.84 6.72
CA GLU A 419 29.95 -2.86 6.89
C GLU A 419 28.95 -2.51 8.00
N LEU A 420 29.31 -1.58 8.90
CA LEU A 420 28.47 -1.05 9.95
C LEU A 420 27.17 -0.45 9.36
N ARG A 421 26.09 -0.59 10.11
CA ARG A 421 24.78 -0.09 9.72
C ARG A 421 24.18 0.75 10.84
N LEU A 422 24.07 2.05 10.59
CA LEU A 422 23.41 3.00 11.49
C LEU A 422 21.88 2.97 11.34
N GLU A 423 21.17 3.58 12.31
CA GLU A 423 19.71 3.69 12.28
C GLU A 423 19.22 4.33 10.97
N GLN A 424 18.26 3.67 10.31
CA GLN A 424 17.76 4.09 9.01
C GLN A 424 16.54 5.00 9.16
N GLY A 425 16.40 5.95 8.23
CA GLY A 425 15.25 6.85 8.16
C GLY A 425 15.65 8.32 8.30
N TYR A 426 14.65 9.18 8.28
CA TYR A 426 14.81 10.62 8.43
C TYR A 426 13.85 11.14 9.51
N ALA A 427 14.33 12.10 10.29
CA ALA A 427 13.58 12.82 11.31
C ALA A 427 12.44 13.66 10.69
N ALA A 428 11.56 14.22 11.53
CA ALA A 428 10.58 15.22 11.07
C ALA A 428 11.25 16.57 10.72
N HIS A 429 12.36 16.88 11.39
CA HIS A 429 13.02 18.19 11.35
C HIS A 429 14.40 18.14 10.68
N SER A 430 14.85 19.28 10.17
CA SER A 430 16.19 19.46 9.61
C SER A 430 17.23 19.64 10.72
N ARG A 431 18.52 19.48 10.41
CA ARG A 431 19.60 19.81 11.37
C ARG A 431 19.48 21.22 11.94
N LYS A 432 19.14 22.22 11.10
CA LYS A 432 18.95 23.61 11.53
C LYS A 432 17.81 23.73 12.55
N ALA A 433 16.66 23.15 12.25
CA ALA A 433 15.52 23.16 13.17
C ALA A 433 15.80 22.38 14.46
N LEU A 434 16.47 21.22 14.36
CA LEU A 434 16.86 20.43 15.54
C LEU A 434 17.77 21.22 16.46
N ARG A 435 18.78 21.92 15.91
CA ARG A 435 19.68 22.76 16.71
C ARG A 435 18.92 23.86 17.46
N MET A 436 18.05 24.60 16.77
CA MET A 436 17.22 25.63 17.42
C MET A 436 16.32 25.03 18.50
N LEU A 437 15.69 23.89 18.26
CA LEU A 437 14.83 23.22 19.25
C LEU A 437 15.62 22.71 20.47
N ILE A 438 16.86 22.27 20.28
CA ILE A 438 17.71 21.75 21.37
C ILE A 438 18.26 22.92 22.19
N ASP A 439 18.89 23.88 21.53
CA ASP A 439 19.71 24.92 22.16
C ASP A 439 18.92 26.19 22.53
N GLY A 440 17.71 26.34 21.97
CA GLY A 440 16.90 27.56 22.13
C GLY A 440 17.37 28.69 21.23
N ASP A 441 16.93 29.90 21.58
CA ASP A 441 17.37 31.15 20.96
C ASP A 441 17.85 32.09 22.06
N LYS A 442 19.15 32.07 22.30
CA LYS A 442 19.80 32.83 23.38
C LYS A 442 19.65 34.34 23.18
N GLU A 443 19.64 34.81 21.93
CA GLU A 443 19.48 36.24 21.61
C GLU A 443 18.08 36.73 21.96
N ARG A 444 17.05 35.90 21.72
CA ARG A 444 15.66 36.22 22.10
C ARG A 444 15.28 35.77 23.51
N GLY A 445 16.20 35.16 24.27
CA GLY A 445 15.92 34.63 25.61
C GLY A 445 14.93 33.46 25.65
N ILE A 446 14.76 32.73 24.54
CA ILE A 446 13.80 31.62 24.43
C ILE A 446 14.52 30.31 24.75
N PRO A 447 14.12 29.56 25.80
CA PRO A 447 14.81 28.34 26.22
C PRO A 447 14.62 27.19 25.23
N GLY A 448 15.65 26.37 25.10
CA GLY A 448 15.63 25.15 24.30
C GLY A 448 15.14 23.94 25.10
N MET A 449 15.06 22.79 24.42
CA MET A 449 14.76 21.52 25.09
C MET A 449 15.90 21.09 26.03
N GLN A 450 17.12 21.56 25.82
CA GLN A 450 18.24 21.30 26.73
C GLN A 450 18.01 21.92 28.12
N ASP A 451 17.19 22.96 28.22
CA ASP A 451 16.84 23.66 29.47
C ASP A 451 15.66 23.01 30.21
N GLY A 452 15.11 21.91 29.69
CA GLY A 452 13.97 21.20 30.29
C GLY A 452 12.62 21.52 29.64
N THR A 453 12.58 22.48 28.71
CA THR A 453 11.36 22.85 27.98
C THR A 453 10.81 21.68 27.17
N ARG A 454 9.51 21.41 27.28
CA ARG A 454 8.83 20.39 26.46
C ARG A 454 8.82 20.82 24.99
N TYR A 455 8.96 19.85 24.08
CA TYR A 455 9.00 20.09 22.63
C TYR A 455 7.86 20.99 22.10
N GLY A 456 6.64 20.79 22.58
CA GLY A 456 5.47 21.56 22.13
C GLY A 456 5.54 23.05 22.51
N THR A 457 6.20 23.39 23.62
CA THR A 457 6.41 24.78 24.04
C THR A 457 7.56 25.39 23.24
N ALA A 458 8.72 24.73 23.21
CA ALA A 458 9.88 25.18 22.43
C ALA A 458 9.52 25.43 20.95
N ARG A 459 8.72 24.54 20.35
CA ARG A 459 8.25 24.71 18.96
C ARG A 459 7.41 25.97 18.78
N ARG A 460 6.49 26.29 19.70
CA ARG A 460 5.59 27.45 19.60
C ARG A 460 6.36 28.77 19.71
N GLU A 461 7.30 28.85 20.64
CA GLU A 461 8.06 30.08 20.91
C GLU A 461 9.17 30.32 19.86
N LEU A 462 9.86 29.27 19.44
CA LEU A 462 10.96 29.40 18.47
C LEU A 462 10.45 29.57 17.03
N PHE A 463 9.28 29.03 16.70
CA PHE A 463 8.71 29.05 15.34
C PHE A 463 7.25 29.54 15.31
N PRO A 464 6.95 30.75 15.82
CA PRO A 464 5.58 31.27 15.88
C PRO A 464 4.96 31.44 14.48
N GLU A 465 5.79 31.76 13.47
CA GLU A 465 5.37 31.85 12.06
C GLU A 465 4.77 30.55 11.52
N SER A 466 5.16 29.38 12.06
CA SER A 466 4.58 28.09 11.67
C SER A 466 3.11 27.93 12.09
N PHE A 467 2.59 28.87 12.90
CA PHE A 467 1.22 28.88 13.42
C PHE A 467 0.40 30.08 12.88
N LYS A 468 1.00 30.98 12.10
CA LYS A 468 0.26 32.11 11.49
C LYS A 468 -0.57 31.65 10.29
N SER A 469 -1.72 32.31 10.10
CA SER A 469 -2.55 32.13 8.91
C SER A 469 -1.83 32.70 7.69
N SER A 470 -1.67 31.85 6.67
CA SER A 470 -1.24 32.22 5.32
C SER A 470 -2.30 33.05 4.58
N GLU A 471 -1.99 33.54 3.38
CA GLU A 471 -2.99 34.23 2.56
C GLU A 471 -4.11 33.28 2.09
N PRO A 472 -5.39 33.65 2.25
CA PRO A 472 -6.51 32.87 1.73
C PRO A 472 -6.49 32.75 0.21
N VAL A 473 -6.78 31.56 -0.33
CA VAL A 473 -6.95 31.35 -1.78
C VAL A 473 -8.43 31.32 -2.17
N ASP A 474 -8.75 31.72 -3.40
CA ASP A 474 -10.13 31.63 -3.91
C ASP A 474 -10.55 30.23 -4.30
N ARG A 475 -9.58 29.43 -4.75
CA ARG A 475 -9.77 28.03 -5.12
C ARG A 475 -8.55 27.23 -4.70
N LEU A 476 -8.79 25.99 -4.33
CA LEU A 476 -7.73 25.09 -3.89
C LEU A 476 -6.74 24.81 -5.04
N PRO A 477 -5.44 25.11 -4.86
CA PRO A 477 -4.42 24.87 -5.86
C PRO A 477 -4.18 23.37 -6.06
N PRO A 478 -3.61 22.91 -7.18
CA PRO A 478 -3.31 21.49 -7.39
C PRO A 478 -2.51 20.89 -6.23
N LEU A 479 -2.88 19.69 -5.78
CA LEU A 479 -2.31 19.05 -4.58
C LEU A 479 -0.78 18.99 -4.60
N LYS A 480 -0.15 18.72 -5.75
CA LYS A 480 1.33 18.66 -5.84
C LYS A 480 2.02 20.01 -5.64
N LYS A 481 1.34 21.12 -5.97
CA LYS A 481 1.84 22.47 -5.73
C LYS A 481 1.65 22.86 -4.26
N ALA A 482 0.52 22.48 -3.67
CA ALA A 482 0.17 22.79 -2.28
C ALA A 482 0.92 21.91 -1.25
N MET A 483 0.97 20.61 -1.51
CA MET A 483 1.40 19.57 -0.57
C MET A 483 2.19 18.46 -1.29
N GLY A 484 3.30 18.84 -1.93
CA GLY A 484 4.15 17.91 -2.70
C GLY A 484 4.77 16.75 -1.91
N GLU A 485 4.65 16.75 -0.59
CA GLU A 485 5.14 15.69 0.29
C GLU A 485 4.16 14.51 0.47
N VAL A 486 2.89 14.67 0.07
CA VAL A 486 1.90 13.58 0.17
C VAL A 486 2.26 12.47 -0.82
N ARG A 487 2.66 11.30 -0.29
CA ARG A 487 3.15 10.16 -1.09
C ARG A 487 2.25 8.93 -1.07
N ASN A 488 1.21 8.90 -0.22
CA ASN A 488 0.25 7.81 -0.22
C ASN A 488 -0.67 7.95 -1.45
N PRO A 489 -0.63 7.01 -2.42
CA PRO A 489 -1.40 7.15 -3.66
C PRO A 489 -2.92 7.21 -3.45
N ALA A 490 -3.46 6.52 -2.44
CA ALA A 490 -4.87 6.57 -2.09
C ALA A 490 -5.25 7.98 -1.62
N VAL A 491 -4.47 8.54 -0.68
CA VAL A 491 -4.66 9.91 -0.19
C VAL A 491 -4.45 10.94 -1.31
N GLU A 492 -3.45 10.77 -2.18
CA GLU A 492 -3.20 11.66 -3.31
C GLU A 492 -4.40 11.69 -4.29
N ARG A 493 -4.97 10.52 -4.61
CA ARG A 493 -6.18 10.40 -5.43
C ARG A 493 -7.35 11.10 -4.75
N THR A 494 -7.65 10.74 -3.51
CA THR A 494 -8.80 11.28 -2.77
C THR A 494 -8.72 12.80 -2.62
N LEU A 495 -7.59 13.35 -2.18
CA LEU A 495 -7.42 14.80 -2.05
C LEU A 495 -7.48 15.54 -3.40
N THR A 496 -7.05 14.90 -4.49
CA THR A 496 -7.17 15.48 -5.84
C THR A 496 -8.62 15.56 -6.29
N GLU A 497 -9.43 14.55 -6.03
CA GLU A 497 -10.87 14.59 -6.36
C GLU A 497 -11.64 15.51 -5.40
N LEU A 498 -11.28 15.52 -4.10
CA LEU A 498 -11.78 16.47 -3.10
C LEU A 498 -11.60 17.92 -3.55
N ARG A 499 -10.39 18.27 -4.01
CA ARG A 499 -10.08 19.60 -4.56
C ARG A 499 -11.03 19.98 -5.70
N LYS A 500 -11.27 19.06 -6.64
CA LYS A 500 -12.12 19.36 -7.80
C LYS A 500 -13.57 19.57 -7.37
N LEU A 501 -14.08 18.71 -6.51
CA LEU A 501 -15.43 18.81 -5.97
C LEU A 501 -15.62 20.12 -5.20
N VAL A 502 -14.74 20.42 -4.24
CA VAL A 502 -14.83 21.64 -3.43
C VAL A 502 -14.70 22.89 -4.29
N ASN A 503 -13.78 22.92 -5.26
CA ASN A 503 -13.68 24.06 -6.18
C ASN A 503 -14.94 24.24 -7.04
N GLU A 504 -15.63 23.16 -7.39
CA GLU A 504 -16.90 23.23 -8.12
C GLU A 504 -18.04 23.75 -7.24
N ILE A 505 -18.12 23.28 -6.00
CA ILE A 505 -19.06 23.80 -4.99
C ILE A 505 -18.80 25.29 -4.76
N VAL A 506 -17.54 25.69 -4.57
CA VAL A 506 -17.17 27.11 -4.36
C VAL A 506 -17.52 27.97 -5.56
N ARG A 507 -17.38 27.45 -6.78
CA ARG A 507 -17.77 28.16 -8.00
C ARG A 507 -19.27 28.45 -8.04
N VAL A 508 -20.10 27.52 -7.58
CA VAL A 508 -21.57 27.65 -7.59
C VAL A 508 -22.08 28.45 -6.38
N TYR A 509 -21.62 28.12 -5.17
CA TYR A 509 -22.18 28.60 -3.90
C TYR A 509 -21.32 29.66 -3.20
N GLY A 510 -20.07 29.90 -3.62
CA GLY A 510 -19.13 30.81 -2.93
C GLY A 510 -18.27 30.08 -1.89
N LYS A 511 -17.48 30.80 -1.08
CA LYS A 511 -16.72 30.14 -0.01
C LYS A 511 -17.70 29.74 1.13
N PRO A 512 -17.67 28.50 1.61
CA PRO A 512 -18.47 28.10 2.77
C PRO A 512 -18.08 28.92 4.00
N GLN A 513 -19.01 29.10 4.94
CA GLN A 513 -18.66 29.69 6.23
C GLN A 513 -17.83 28.72 7.09
N THR A 514 -18.19 27.44 7.04
CA THR A 514 -17.56 26.36 7.79
C THR A 514 -17.47 25.11 6.91
N ILE A 515 -16.36 24.38 6.95
CA ILE A 515 -16.21 23.06 6.33
C ILE A 515 -16.04 22.03 7.44
N ARG A 516 -16.90 21.02 7.45
CA ARG A 516 -16.84 19.87 8.35
C ARG A 516 -16.50 18.64 7.53
N ILE A 517 -15.45 17.92 7.93
CA ILE A 517 -14.91 16.80 7.15
C ILE A 517 -14.73 15.56 8.02
N GLU A 518 -15.20 14.43 7.53
CA GLU A 518 -14.88 13.10 8.04
C GLU A 518 -14.08 12.33 6.98
N LEU A 519 -12.99 11.67 7.37
CA LEU A 519 -12.28 10.73 6.48
C LEU A 519 -12.59 9.27 6.88
N ALA A 520 -12.60 8.39 5.89
CA ALA A 520 -12.68 6.95 6.12
C ALA A 520 -11.45 6.42 6.89
N ARG A 521 -11.65 5.38 7.70
CA ARG A 521 -10.62 4.81 8.59
C ARG A 521 -9.41 4.30 7.81
N GLU A 522 -9.64 3.81 6.59
CA GLU A 522 -8.66 3.21 5.68
C GLU A 522 -7.65 4.26 5.19
N LEU A 523 -8.12 5.49 4.89
CA LEU A 523 -7.27 6.61 4.48
C LEU A 523 -6.40 7.14 5.62
N LYS A 524 -6.93 7.06 6.85
CA LYS A 524 -6.28 7.58 8.05
C LYS A 524 -5.13 6.70 8.55
N ARG A 525 -5.02 5.46 8.06
CA ARG A 525 -4.10 4.43 8.58
C ARG A 525 -3.04 4.03 7.56
N ALA A 526 -1.87 3.63 8.06
CA ALA A 526 -0.82 3.07 7.22
C ALA A 526 -1.16 1.63 6.80
N ARG A 527 -0.65 1.18 5.65
CA ARG A 527 -0.88 -0.19 5.12
C ARG A 527 -0.61 -1.28 6.17
N LYS A 528 0.53 -1.21 6.87
CA LYS A 528 0.90 -2.17 7.93
C LYS A 528 -0.06 -2.16 9.11
N GLU A 529 -0.58 -1.00 9.48
CA GLU A 529 -1.56 -0.86 10.56
C GLU A 529 -2.89 -1.53 10.15
N ARG A 530 -3.35 -1.30 8.91
CA ARG A 530 -4.55 -1.96 8.36
C ARG A 530 -4.40 -3.49 8.34
N GLU A 531 -3.24 -4.00 7.93
CA GLU A 531 -2.95 -5.44 7.94
C GLU A 531 -3.03 -6.03 9.36
N ARG A 532 -2.43 -5.36 10.35
CA ARG A 532 -2.50 -5.75 11.77
C ARG A 532 -3.96 -5.79 12.25
N LEU A 533 -4.71 -4.72 11.98
CA LEU A 533 -6.12 -4.61 12.37
C LEU A 533 -7.01 -5.65 11.70
N SER A 534 -6.72 -6.02 10.45
CA SER A 534 -7.43 -7.10 9.75
C SER A 534 -7.22 -8.44 10.46
N LYS A 535 -5.99 -8.74 10.91
CA LYS A 535 -5.69 -9.93 11.72
C LYS A 535 -6.40 -9.89 13.07
N GLU A 536 -6.40 -8.74 13.74
CA GLU A 536 -7.11 -8.54 15.02
C GLU A 536 -8.63 -8.68 14.87
N ASN A 537 -9.21 -8.13 13.80
CA ASN A 537 -10.63 -8.26 13.52
C ASN A 537 -11.00 -9.73 13.23
N ALA A 538 -10.17 -10.47 12.49
CA ALA A 538 -10.37 -11.90 12.27
C ALA A 538 -10.28 -12.70 13.57
N ALA A 539 -9.37 -12.33 14.48
CA ALA A 539 -9.28 -12.94 15.81
C ALA A 539 -10.53 -12.62 16.67
N ARG A 540 -11.01 -11.36 16.64
CA ARG A 540 -12.25 -10.96 17.33
C ARG A 540 -13.48 -11.67 16.78
N GLU A 541 -13.54 -11.91 15.48
CA GLU A 541 -14.66 -12.65 14.87
C GLU A 541 -14.68 -14.10 15.36
N LYS A 542 -13.51 -14.74 15.49
CA LYS A 542 -13.40 -16.07 16.11
C LYS A 542 -13.86 -16.06 17.58
N LEU A 543 -13.47 -15.05 18.36
CA LEU A 543 -13.91 -14.90 19.75
C LEU A 543 -15.43 -14.71 19.84
N ARG A 544 -16.02 -13.91 18.96
CA ARG A 544 -17.49 -13.72 18.87
C ARG A 544 -18.22 -14.99 18.46
N ALA A 545 -17.67 -15.76 17.52
CA ALA A 545 -18.22 -17.05 17.13
C ALA A 545 -18.19 -18.04 18.29
N LYS A 546 -17.07 -18.10 19.04
CA LYS A 546 -16.95 -18.90 20.26
C LYS A 546 -17.96 -18.47 21.32
N ALA A 547 -18.11 -17.17 21.56
CA ALA A 547 -19.10 -16.63 22.49
C ALA A 547 -20.53 -16.99 22.06
N ARG A 548 -20.86 -16.87 20.76
CA ARG A 548 -22.17 -17.27 20.21
C ARG A 548 -22.44 -18.76 20.43
N ALA A 549 -21.46 -19.63 20.15
CA ALA A 549 -21.59 -21.07 20.37
C ALA A 549 -21.79 -21.40 21.86
N ARG A 550 -21.08 -20.70 22.75
CA ARG A 550 -21.23 -20.85 24.20
C ARG A 550 -22.59 -20.40 24.71
N ILE A 551 -23.09 -19.25 24.25
CA ILE A 551 -24.43 -18.75 24.59
C ILE A 551 -25.50 -19.78 24.19
N LEU A 552 -25.38 -20.35 22.99
CA LEU A 552 -26.29 -21.39 22.52
C LEU A 552 -26.24 -22.63 23.43
N ALA A 553 -25.04 -23.10 23.78
CA ALA A 553 -24.85 -24.32 24.55
C ALA A 553 -25.23 -24.18 26.04
N GLU A 554 -24.86 -23.09 26.70
CA GLU A 554 -24.99 -22.91 28.16
C GLU A 554 -26.23 -22.09 28.58
N ALA A 555 -26.77 -21.24 27.70
CA ALA A 555 -27.90 -20.36 28.01
C ALA A 555 -29.15 -20.63 27.14
N GLY A 556 -29.08 -21.55 26.17
CA GLY A 556 -30.22 -21.95 25.35
C GLY A 556 -30.76 -20.87 24.40
N VAL A 557 -30.05 -19.75 24.21
CA VAL A 557 -30.48 -18.67 23.31
C VAL A 557 -30.13 -19.06 21.88
N GLN A 558 -31.15 -19.42 21.10
CA GLN A 558 -31.00 -19.90 19.72
C GLN A 558 -30.38 -18.86 18.78
N GLU A 559 -30.77 -17.59 18.93
CA GLU A 559 -30.25 -16.48 18.12
C GLU A 559 -29.64 -15.36 18.98
N PRO A 560 -28.38 -15.52 19.45
CA PRO A 560 -27.75 -14.50 20.28
C PRO A 560 -27.61 -13.17 19.55
N ARG A 561 -28.14 -12.09 20.14
CA ARG A 561 -28.01 -10.73 19.61
C ARG A 561 -26.61 -10.19 19.88
N ARG A 562 -26.28 -9.08 19.23
CA ARG A 562 -24.99 -8.40 19.44
C ARG A 562 -24.73 -8.02 20.90
N SER A 563 -25.78 -7.62 21.64
CA SER A 563 -25.70 -7.35 23.08
C SER A 563 -25.36 -8.58 23.91
N ASP A 564 -25.89 -9.73 23.52
CA ASP A 564 -25.72 -10.99 24.25
C ASP A 564 -24.27 -11.49 24.08
N ILE A 565 -23.73 -11.36 22.87
CA ILE A 565 -22.31 -11.60 22.59
C ILE A 565 -21.41 -10.63 23.38
N GLU A 566 -21.78 -9.35 23.50
CA GLU A 566 -21.03 -8.37 24.30
C GLU A 566 -21.01 -8.76 25.78
N LYS A 567 -22.16 -9.18 26.35
CA LYS A 567 -22.24 -9.69 27.73
C LYS A 567 -21.33 -10.90 27.96
N ALA A 568 -21.36 -11.88 27.05
CA ALA A 568 -20.51 -13.07 27.17
C ALA A 568 -19.00 -12.73 27.13
N LEU A 569 -18.59 -11.77 26.29
CA LEU A 569 -17.20 -11.31 26.25
C LEU A 569 -16.78 -10.56 27.52
N LEU A 570 -17.68 -9.74 28.08
CA LEU A 570 -17.41 -9.05 29.35
C LEU A 570 -17.38 -10.02 30.54
N TRP A 571 -18.19 -11.08 30.51
CA TRP A 571 -18.18 -12.14 31.51
C TRP A 571 -16.84 -12.86 31.56
N GLU A 572 -16.29 -13.21 30.40
CA GLU A 572 -14.98 -13.85 30.30
C GLU A 572 -13.86 -12.92 30.79
N GLU A 573 -13.97 -11.61 30.49
CA GLU A 573 -13.02 -10.59 30.95
C GLU A 573 -13.00 -10.47 32.48
N CYS A 574 -14.17 -10.42 33.12
CA CYS A 574 -14.30 -10.27 34.57
C CYS A 574 -14.36 -11.61 35.33
N GLU A 575 -14.03 -12.72 34.67
CA GLU A 575 -14.03 -14.08 35.22
C GLU A 575 -15.36 -14.47 35.89
N GLY A 576 -16.48 -13.99 35.35
CA GLY A 576 -17.81 -14.24 35.90
C GLY A 576 -18.03 -13.63 37.28
N GLN A 577 -17.29 -12.59 37.67
CA GLN A 577 -17.49 -11.86 38.91
C GLN A 577 -17.87 -10.40 38.64
N CYS A 578 -18.86 -9.88 39.38
CA CYS A 578 -19.21 -8.47 39.33
C CYS A 578 -18.05 -7.63 39.89
N PRO A 579 -17.48 -6.68 39.13
CA PRO A 579 -16.37 -5.84 39.60
C PRO A 579 -16.77 -4.93 40.75
N TYR A 580 -18.01 -4.43 40.75
CA TYR A 580 -18.51 -3.49 41.75
C TYR A 580 -18.89 -4.17 43.08
N THR A 581 -19.57 -5.33 43.02
CA THR A 581 -20.12 -6.00 44.21
C THR A 581 -19.36 -7.25 44.64
N GLY A 582 -18.52 -7.83 43.77
CA GLY A 582 -17.86 -9.12 44.01
C GLY A 582 -18.77 -10.34 43.88
N GLN A 583 -20.07 -10.15 43.57
CA GLN A 583 -21.01 -11.26 43.38
C GLN A 583 -20.62 -12.13 42.19
N SER A 584 -20.72 -13.45 42.34
CA SER A 584 -20.57 -14.39 41.23
C SER A 584 -21.74 -14.23 40.25
N ILE A 585 -21.43 -14.23 38.97
CA ILE A 585 -22.36 -14.07 37.85
C ILE A 585 -22.46 -15.43 37.16
N PRO A 586 -23.50 -16.24 37.41
CA PRO A 586 -23.76 -17.41 36.59
C PRO A 586 -23.90 -17.02 35.12
N PHE A 587 -23.24 -17.72 34.19
CA PHE A 587 -23.23 -17.32 32.77
C PHE A 587 -24.65 -17.19 32.18
N ALA A 588 -25.56 -18.12 32.50
CA ALA A 588 -26.94 -18.08 32.04
C ALA A 588 -27.75 -16.86 32.58
N SER A 589 -27.41 -16.31 33.75
CA SER A 589 -28.16 -15.21 34.39
C SER A 589 -27.95 -13.84 33.72
N LEU A 590 -27.01 -13.75 32.77
CA LEU A 590 -26.82 -12.60 31.90
C LEU A 590 -27.93 -12.44 30.85
N PHE A 591 -28.63 -13.53 30.57
CA PHE A 591 -29.59 -13.65 29.47
C PHE A 591 -31.01 -13.83 30.02
N GLY A 592 -32.01 -13.43 29.23
CA GLY A 592 -33.42 -13.44 29.63
C GLY A 592 -34.04 -12.03 29.76
N PRO A 593 -35.35 -11.96 30.08
CA PRO A 593 -36.11 -10.70 30.06
C PRO A 593 -35.76 -9.75 31.21
N SER A 594 -35.33 -10.29 32.36
CA SER A 594 -35.00 -9.52 33.57
C SER A 594 -33.65 -9.97 34.15
N PRO A 595 -32.52 -9.63 33.51
CA PRO A 595 -31.21 -10.08 33.97
C PRO A 595 -30.81 -9.37 35.27
N GLN A 596 -30.27 -10.11 36.24
CA GLN A 596 -29.76 -9.54 37.49
C GLN A 596 -28.46 -8.74 37.30
N PHE A 597 -27.73 -9.06 36.23
CA PHE A 597 -26.49 -8.41 35.83
C PHE A 597 -26.60 -7.89 34.40
N ASP A 598 -26.18 -6.66 34.17
CA ASP A 598 -26.20 -6.05 32.84
C ASP A 598 -24.90 -5.28 32.55
N VAL A 599 -24.77 -4.86 31.30
CA VAL A 599 -23.65 -4.05 30.84
C VAL A 599 -23.74 -2.66 31.45
N GLU A 600 -22.66 -2.24 32.12
CA GLU A 600 -22.52 -0.91 32.72
C GLU A 600 -21.39 -0.11 32.08
N HIS A 601 -21.62 1.20 31.88
CA HIS A 601 -20.61 2.13 31.38
C HIS A 601 -19.72 2.64 32.52
N ILE A 602 -18.46 2.21 32.60
CA ILE A 602 -17.49 2.58 33.64
C ILE A 602 -17.52 4.10 33.90
N LEU A 603 -17.23 4.89 32.87
CA LEU A 603 -17.50 6.32 32.84
C LEU A 603 -18.94 6.56 32.33
N PRO A 604 -19.76 7.34 33.04
CA PRO A 604 -21.16 7.58 32.64
C PRO A 604 -21.30 8.01 31.18
N PHE A 605 -22.22 7.37 30.44
CA PHE A 605 -22.38 7.61 29.00
C PHE A 605 -22.81 9.05 28.69
N SER A 606 -23.70 9.64 29.49
CA SER A 606 -24.17 11.03 29.35
C SER A 606 -23.03 12.06 29.41
N ARG A 607 -22.00 11.80 30.24
CA ARG A 607 -20.84 12.69 30.43
C ARG A 607 -19.70 12.41 29.46
N SER A 608 -19.56 11.16 29.01
CA SER A 608 -18.40 10.70 28.22
C SER A 608 -18.67 10.48 26.73
N LEU A 609 -19.94 10.23 26.37
CA LEU A 609 -20.40 9.70 25.08
C LEU A 609 -19.60 8.47 24.58
N ASP A 610 -18.86 7.78 25.46
CA ASP A 610 -18.03 6.63 25.11
C ASP A 610 -18.81 5.32 25.28
N ASN A 611 -19.36 4.80 24.17
CA ASN A 611 -20.02 3.50 24.13
C ASN A 611 -19.08 2.34 23.71
N SER A 612 -17.76 2.56 23.75
CA SER A 612 -16.78 1.54 23.36
C SER A 612 -16.70 0.41 24.38
N PHE A 613 -16.21 -0.76 23.95
CA PHE A 613 -15.98 -1.90 24.84
C PHE A 613 -15.04 -1.56 26.00
N LEU A 614 -14.10 -0.62 25.81
CA LEU A 614 -13.19 -0.14 26.85
C LEU A 614 -13.94 0.60 27.97
N ASN A 615 -15.15 1.10 27.72
CA ASN A 615 -15.96 1.79 28.72
C ASN A 615 -17.03 0.89 29.32
N LYS A 616 -17.04 -0.40 29.00
CA LYS A 616 -18.10 -1.30 29.41
C LYS A 616 -17.57 -2.39 30.33
N THR A 617 -18.38 -2.76 31.30
CA THR A 617 -18.15 -3.91 32.17
C THR A 617 -19.50 -4.53 32.57
N LEU A 618 -19.51 -5.58 33.38
CA LEU A 618 -20.75 -6.11 33.96
C LEU A 618 -20.98 -5.52 35.34
N CYS A 619 -22.23 -5.27 35.70
CA CYS A 619 -22.61 -4.81 37.03
C CYS A 619 -23.95 -5.42 37.43
N ALA A 620 -24.16 -5.62 38.74
CA ALA A 620 -25.49 -5.92 39.27
C ALA A 620 -26.42 -4.73 38.97
N VAL A 621 -27.62 -5.00 38.45
CA VAL A 621 -28.54 -3.94 38.01
C VAL A 621 -28.94 -3.01 39.18
N ALA A 622 -29.15 -3.57 40.37
CA ALA A 622 -29.45 -2.81 41.58
C ALA A 622 -28.28 -1.89 41.97
N GLU A 623 -27.06 -2.43 42.03
CA GLU A 623 -25.86 -1.64 42.38
C GLU A 623 -25.65 -0.46 41.41
N ASN A 624 -25.90 -0.70 40.12
CA ASN A 624 -25.80 0.34 39.11
C ASN A 624 -26.84 1.46 39.32
N ARG A 625 -28.11 1.09 39.52
CA ARG A 625 -29.23 2.03 39.66
C ARG A 625 -29.19 2.79 40.98
N ASP A 626 -28.83 2.12 42.06
CA ASP A 626 -29.01 2.66 43.40
C ASP A 626 -27.79 3.43 43.89
N ARG A 627 -26.58 2.94 43.58
CA ARG A 627 -25.31 3.54 44.00
C ARG A 627 -24.56 4.25 42.88
N LYS A 628 -24.16 3.53 41.84
CA LYS A 628 -23.23 4.06 40.83
C LYS A 628 -23.83 5.22 40.04
N ARG A 629 -25.09 5.10 39.58
CA ARG A 629 -25.85 6.16 38.90
C ARG A 629 -25.04 6.86 37.79
N ASN A 630 -25.08 8.19 37.74
CA ASN A 630 -24.36 9.02 36.76
C ASN A 630 -22.96 9.44 37.24
N ASN A 631 -22.36 8.70 38.17
CA ASN A 631 -21.07 9.00 38.77
C ASN A 631 -19.95 8.13 38.18
N THR A 632 -18.69 8.57 38.23
CA THR A 632 -17.53 7.69 37.99
C THR A 632 -17.39 6.67 39.13
N PRO A 633 -16.65 5.56 38.97
CA PRO A 633 -16.39 4.63 40.06
C PRO A 633 -15.70 5.32 41.24
N PHE A 634 -14.77 6.24 40.97
CA PHE A 634 -14.17 7.07 42.01
C PHE A 634 -15.23 7.90 42.75
N GLU A 635 -16.06 8.67 42.05
CA GLU A 635 -17.12 9.51 42.66
C GLU A 635 -18.12 8.68 43.48
N ALA A 636 -18.48 7.47 43.02
CA ALA A 636 -19.45 6.60 43.69
C ALA A 636 -18.89 5.86 44.91
N TYR A 637 -17.60 5.50 44.93
CA TYR A 637 -17.04 4.55 45.91
C TYR A 637 -15.86 5.07 46.73
N SER A 638 -15.18 6.15 46.34
CA SER A 638 -13.98 6.67 47.05
C SER A 638 -14.21 7.07 48.51
N ARG A 639 -15.45 7.38 48.89
CA ARG A 639 -15.82 7.68 50.30
C ARG A 639 -15.65 6.47 51.23
N ASP A 640 -15.56 5.26 50.68
CA ASP A 640 -15.21 4.02 51.37
C ASP A 640 -13.93 3.44 50.73
N PRO A 641 -12.74 3.83 51.22
CA PRO A 641 -11.47 3.44 50.61
C PRO A 641 -11.27 1.93 50.52
N LYS A 642 -11.78 1.18 51.51
CA LYS A 642 -11.68 -0.28 51.53
C LYS A 642 -12.49 -0.89 50.40
N ARG A 643 -13.77 -0.51 50.29
CA ARG A 643 -14.64 -0.99 49.20
C ARG A 643 -14.12 -0.58 47.83
N TYR A 644 -13.59 0.63 47.70
CA TYR A 644 -13.03 1.10 46.43
C TYR A 644 -11.79 0.29 46.02
N GLU A 645 -10.87 0.02 46.94
CA GLU A 645 -9.69 -0.79 46.66
C GLU A 645 -10.06 -2.26 46.34
N GLU A 646 -11.09 -2.81 47.00
CA GLU A 646 -11.62 -4.14 46.64
C GLU A 646 -12.17 -4.20 45.20
N ILE A 647 -12.82 -3.11 44.74
CA ILE A 647 -13.25 -2.98 43.33
C ILE A 647 -12.03 -2.97 42.41
N LEU A 648 -11.04 -2.13 42.71
CA LEU A 648 -9.81 -2.05 41.90
C LEU A 648 -9.05 -3.39 41.85
N ALA A 649 -8.97 -4.11 42.97
CA ALA A 649 -8.36 -5.44 43.04
C ALA A 649 -9.08 -6.47 42.15
N ARG A 650 -10.41 -6.37 42.02
CA ARG A 650 -11.17 -7.18 41.04
C ARG A 650 -10.85 -6.76 39.60
N VAL A 651 -10.81 -5.46 39.30
CA VAL A 651 -10.50 -4.97 37.95
C VAL A 651 -9.08 -5.30 37.51
N ARG A 652 -8.09 -5.27 38.42
CA ARG A 652 -6.69 -5.67 38.13
C ARG A 652 -6.54 -7.13 37.66
N ARG A 653 -7.53 -7.98 37.96
CA ARG A 653 -7.58 -9.39 37.52
C ARG A 653 -8.26 -9.60 36.16
N PHE A 654 -8.77 -8.54 35.53
CA PHE A 654 -9.42 -8.66 34.23
C PHE A 654 -8.49 -9.28 33.18
N LYS A 655 -9.05 -10.15 32.33
CA LYS A 655 -8.32 -10.83 31.27
C LYS A 655 -8.35 -10.06 29.95
N GLY A 656 -7.22 -10.09 29.24
CA GLY A 656 -7.10 -9.60 27.87
C GLY A 656 -6.66 -8.14 27.73
N ASP A 657 -6.44 -7.72 26.48
CA ASP A 657 -5.74 -6.47 26.13
C ASP A 657 -6.46 -5.17 26.58
N ALA A 658 -7.69 -5.26 27.07
CA ALA A 658 -8.48 -4.11 27.53
C ALA A 658 -8.36 -3.83 29.04
N ALA A 659 -7.81 -4.77 29.82
CA ALA A 659 -7.82 -4.74 31.28
C ALA A 659 -7.18 -3.47 31.86
N GLU A 660 -5.96 -3.16 31.43
CA GLU A 660 -5.21 -1.99 31.91
C GLU A 660 -5.95 -0.67 31.62
N LYS A 661 -6.50 -0.53 30.41
CA LYS A 661 -7.25 0.68 30.02
C LYS A 661 -8.57 0.83 30.78
N LYS A 662 -9.20 -0.29 31.15
CA LYS A 662 -10.39 -0.29 32.01
C LYS A 662 -10.02 0.09 33.43
N LEU A 663 -8.93 -0.44 33.97
CA LEU A 663 -8.42 -0.06 35.29
C LEU A 663 -8.20 1.46 35.40
N THR A 664 -7.53 2.07 34.41
CA THR A 664 -7.35 3.54 34.37
C THR A 664 -8.67 4.31 34.40
N ARG A 665 -9.74 3.76 33.80
CA ARG A 665 -11.08 4.39 33.82
C ARG A 665 -11.79 4.22 35.16
N PHE A 666 -11.55 3.10 35.83
CA PHE A 666 -12.01 2.91 37.20
C PHE A 666 -11.32 3.86 38.17
N GLU A 667 -10.01 4.11 37.97
CA GLU A 667 -9.18 5.01 38.77
C GLU A 667 -9.41 6.50 38.46
N MET A 668 -10.17 6.82 37.41
CA MET A 668 -10.37 8.19 36.94
C MET A 668 -11.21 9.01 37.91
N GLN A 669 -10.58 10.01 38.54
CA GLN A 669 -11.23 10.89 39.52
C GLN A 669 -12.26 11.83 38.88
N GLN A 670 -11.90 12.45 37.75
CA GLN A 670 -12.75 13.37 37.03
C GLN A 670 -12.64 13.14 35.52
N ILE A 671 -13.77 13.24 34.82
CA ILE A 671 -13.79 13.24 33.36
C ILE A 671 -13.34 14.63 32.90
N PRO A 672 -12.26 14.75 32.08
CA PRO A 672 -11.83 16.03 31.55
C PRO A 672 -12.95 16.76 30.79
N GLU A 673 -13.07 18.08 30.95
CA GLU A 673 -14.11 18.86 30.24
C GLU A 673 -14.02 18.72 28.71
N ASP A 674 -12.79 18.52 28.20
CA ASP A 674 -12.52 18.35 26.78
C ASP A 674 -12.62 16.88 26.32
N PHE A 675 -13.00 15.93 27.17
CA PHE A 675 -13.02 14.49 26.89
C PHE A 675 -13.83 14.13 25.64
N VAL A 676 -15.03 14.71 25.48
CA VAL A 676 -15.89 14.52 24.30
C VAL A 676 -15.27 15.21 23.08
N SER A 677 -14.77 16.44 23.25
CA SER A 677 -14.17 17.21 22.15
C SER A 677 -12.88 16.56 21.58
N ARG A 678 -12.09 15.89 22.42
CA ARG A 678 -10.92 15.10 22.01
C ARG A 678 -11.33 13.88 21.19
N GLN A 679 -12.45 13.25 21.53
CA GLN A 679 -13.00 12.14 20.76
C GLN A 679 -13.58 12.60 19.43
N LEU A 680 -14.03 13.86 19.32
CA LEU A 680 -14.60 14.41 18.09
C LEU A 680 -13.55 14.83 17.07
N ASN A 681 -12.34 15.21 17.50
CA ASN A 681 -11.29 15.66 16.62
C ASN A 681 -10.40 14.51 16.15
N ASP A 682 -10.31 14.29 14.84
CA ASP A 682 -9.39 13.27 14.29
C ASP A 682 -7.97 13.84 14.08
N THR A 683 -7.03 13.39 14.89
CA THR A 683 -5.63 13.83 14.87
C THR A 683 -4.73 13.06 13.90
N ARG A 684 -5.27 12.08 13.15
CA ARG A 684 -4.47 11.25 12.25
C ARG A 684 -3.97 12.05 11.04
N HIS A 685 -2.75 11.75 10.60
CA HIS A 685 -2.02 12.51 9.59
C HIS A 685 -2.81 12.80 8.30
N ALA A 686 -3.57 11.83 7.76
CA ALA A 686 -4.34 12.05 6.54
C ALA A 686 -5.51 13.03 6.73
N ALA A 687 -6.17 12.98 7.89
CA ALA A 687 -7.27 13.88 8.23
C ALA A 687 -6.75 15.30 8.46
N VAL A 688 -5.61 15.41 9.17
CA VAL A 688 -4.88 16.66 9.36
C VAL A 688 -4.52 17.29 8.01
N LYS A 689 -3.93 16.51 7.08
CA LYS A 689 -3.57 17.02 5.75
C LYS A 689 -4.78 17.42 4.91
N ALA A 690 -5.89 16.69 4.99
CA ALA A 690 -7.12 17.09 4.30
C ALA A 690 -7.66 18.43 4.83
N ALA A 691 -7.68 18.59 6.15
CA ALA A 691 -8.11 19.82 6.80
C ALA A 691 -7.20 21.00 6.46
N ASP A 692 -5.88 20.83 6.55
CA ASP A 692 -4.89 21.84 6.18
C ASP A 692 -5.02 22.25 4.72
N TYR A 693 -5.38 21.29 3.85
CA TYR A 693 -5.55 21.57 2.45
C TYR A 693 -6.80 22.42 2.19
N LEU A 694 -7.94 22.07 2.79
CA LEU A 694 -9.18 22.84 2.72
C LEU A 694 -9.02 24.23 3.35
N ALA A 695 -8.28 24.31 4.45
CA ALA A 695 -7.99 25.52 5.21
C ALA A 695 -7.28 26.60 4.39
N MET A 696 -6.59 26.24 3.31
CA MET A 696 -5.99 27.21 2.40
C MET A 696 -7.02 28.22 1.86
N LEU A 697 -8.31 27.86 1.75
CA LEU A 697 -9.37 28.78 1.34
C LEU A 697 -9.53 30.00 2.26
N TYR A 698 -9.06 29.87 3.50
CA TYR A 698 -9.19 30.85 4.58
C TYR A 698 -7.85 31.30 5.16
N GLY A 699 -6.73 30.87 4.57
CA GLY A 699 -5.40 31.16 5.07
C GLY A 699 -4.94 30.27 6.23
N GLY A 700 -5.84 29.54 6.86
CA GLY A 700 -5.54 28.67 7.99
C GLY A 700 -6.81 27.92 8.40
N ARG A 701 -6.66 26.96 9.33
CA ARG A 701 -7.86 26.30 9.90
C ARG A 701 -8.70 27.31 10.67
N THR A 702 -8.02 28.24 11.33
CA THR A 702 -8.58 29.43 11.93
C THR A 702 -8.26 30.60 11.00
N ASP A 703 -9.26 31.41 10.67
CA ASP A 703 -9.05 32.60 9.84
C ASP A 703 -8.42 33.75 10.63
N ALA A 704 -8.14 34.87 9.96
CA ALA A 704 -7.56 36.07 10.56
C ALA A 704 -8.42 36.67 11.70
N ASN A 705 -9.72 36.35 11.75
CA ASN A 705 -10.65 36.83 12.77
C ASN A 705 -10.78 35.85 13.94
N GLY A 706 -9.95 34.81 14.00
CA GLY A 706 -10.00 33.82 15.08
C GLY A 706 -11.10 32.77 14.92
N ARG A 707 -11.84 32.74 13.81
CA ARG A 707 -12.93 31.77 13.58
C ARG A 707 -12.38 30.47 13.01
N LEU A 708 -12.70 29.34 13.65
CA LEU A 708 -12.38 28.01 13.14
C LEU A 708 -13.25 27.68 11.91
N ARG A 709 -12.63 27.65 10.73
CA ARG A 709 -13.28 27.43 9.43
C ARG A 709 -13.33 25.99 8.99
N VAL A 710 -12.37 25.15 9.42
CA VAL A 710 -12.31 23.73 9.02
C VAL A 710 -12.25 22.83 10.25
N GLN A 711 -13.26 21.96 10.38
CA GLN A 711 -13.44 21.06 11.51
C GLN A 711 -13.35 19.60 11.05
N VAL A 712 -12.66 18.77 11.81
CA VAL A 712 -12.44 17.36 11.46
C VAL A 712 -13.17 16.47 12.45
N SER A 713 -14.17 15.73 11.97
CA SER A 713 -14.98 14.86 12.81
C SER A 713 -14.41 13.43 12.85
N ALA A 714 -14.48 12.81 14.02
CA ALA A 714 -14.24 11.38 14.22
C ALA A 714 -15.56 10.60 14.11
N GLY A 715 -15.57 9.55 13.28
CA GLY A 715 -16.79 8.81 12.90
C GLY A 715 -17.54 8.03 13.98
N GLY A 716 -17.19 8.17 15.26
CA GLY A 716 -17.94 7.53 16.35
C GLY A 716 -19.32 8.17 16.53
N LEU A 717 -19.37 9.50 16.53
CA LEU A 717 -20.60 10.25 16.81
C LEU A 717 -21.55 10.32 15.61
N THR A 718 -21.03 10.35 14.37
CA THR A 718 -21.87 10.37 13.15
C THR A 718 -22.84 9.20 13.10
N ALA A 719 -22.42 8.01 13.53
CA ALA A 719 -23.28 6.83 13.56
C ALA A 719 -24.46 6.97 14.54
N HIS A 720 -24.24 7.61 15.70
CA HIS A 720 -25.27 7.84 16.70
C HIS A 720 -26.28 8.89 16.21
N VAL A 721 -25.79 10.03 15.69
CA VAL A 721 -26.65 11.08 15.14
C VAL A 721 -27.49 10.57 13.98
N ARG A 722 -26.88 9.80 13.06
CA ARG A 722 -27.61 9.22 11.94
C ARG A 722 -28.76 8.30 12.39
N ASN A 723 -28.56 7.57 13.49
CA ASN A 723 -29.60 6.70 14.04
C ASN A 723 -30.74 7.48 14.70
N GLU A 724 -30.41 8.43 15.58
CA GLU A 724 -31.44 9.16 16.34
C GLU A 724 -32.23 10.13 15.47
N LEU A 725 -31.65 10.65 14.38
CA LEU A 725 -32.37 11.47 13.40
C LEU A 725 -33.15 10.63 12.37
N GLY A 726 -33.27 9.30 12.54
CA GLY A 726 -34.04 8.44 11.61
C GLY A 726 -33.41 8.27 10.22
N LEU A 727 -32.19 8.74 10.00
CA LEU A 727 -31.56 8.80 8.67
C LEU A 727 -31.14 7.42 8.12
N ASN A 728 -31.05 6.39 8.96
CA ASN A 728 -30.77 5.03 8.49
C ASN A 728 -31.89 4.49 7.58
N ALA A 729 -33.13 4.94 7.78
CA ALA A 729 -34.31 4.47 7.05
C ALA A 729 -34.52 5.16 5.68
N ILE A 730 -33.62 6.05 5.25
CA ILE A 730 -33.79 6.77 3.97
C ILE A 730 -33.56 5.87 2.76
N LEU A 731 -32.60 4.95 2.83
CA LEU A 731 -32.20 4.09 1.72
C LEU A 731 -32.60 2.63 1.91
N ASP A 732 -33.17 2.30 3.08
CA ASP A 732 -33.58 0.95 3.46
C ASP A 732 -34.82 1.02 4.36
N ASP A 733 -35.92 0.41 3.93
CA ASP A 733 -37.19 0.39 4.66
C ASP A 733 -37.10 -0.45 5.95
N GLY A 734 -36.07 -1.30 6.07
CA GLY A 734 -35.78 -2.09 7.27
C GLY A 734 -35.12 -1.31 8.42
N GLY A 735 -34.86 -0.01 8.24
CA GLY A 735 -34.25 0.85 9.25
C GLY A 735 -32.76 0.57 9.51
N GLN A 736 -32.10 -0.26 8.68
CA GLN A 736 -30.68 -0.54 8.79
C GLN A 736 -29.87 0.25 7.77
N LYS A 737 -28.60 0.53 8.08
CA LYS A 737 -27.70 1.19 7.12
C LYS A 737 -27.37 0.23 5.98
N THR A 738 -27.94 0.43 4.79
CA THR A 738 -27.47 -0.22 3.57
C THR A 738 -26.14 0.39 3.07
N ARG A 739 -25.21 -0.47 2.66
CA ARG A 739 -23.94 -0.08 2.00
C ARG A 739 -23.93 -0.41 0.51
N GLU A 740 -25.05 -0.93 0.00
CA GLU A 740 -25.17 -1.36 -1.39
C GLU A 740 -25.53 -0.22 -2.35
N ASP A 741 -25.87 0.96 -1.81
CA ASP A 741 -26.17 2.18 -2.56
C ASP A 741 -25.19 3.31 -2.20
N HIS A 742 -24.50 3.89 -3.18
CA HIS A 742 -23.52 4.96 -3.01
C HIS A 742 -24.07 6.22 -2.35
N ARG A 743 -25.38 6.48 -2.42
CA ARG A 743 -26.04 7.65 -1.83
C ARG A 743 -25.93 7.67 -0.30
N HIS A 744 -25.59 6.57 0.36
CA HIS A 744 -25.32 6.55 1.80
C HIS A 744 -24.19 7.52 2.21
N HIS A 745 -23.22 7.80 1.32
CA HIS A 745 -22.18 8.80 1.56
C HIS A 745 -22.75 10.23 1.66
N ALA A 746 -23.79 10.54 0.89
CA ALA A 746 -24.46 11.84 1.00
C ALA A 746 -25.20 11.97 2.34
N VAL A 747 -25.87 10.90 2.79
CA VAL A 747 -26.49 10.85 4.12
C VAL A 747 -25.45 11.08 5.21
N ASP A 748 -24.30 10.40 5.13
CA ASP A 748 -23.19 10.61 6.06
C ASP A 748 -22.65 12.06 6.00
N ALA A 749 -22.54 12.65 4.80
CA ALA A 749 -22.10 14.04 4.64
C ALA A 749 -23.09 15.07 5.21
N ILE A 750 -24.40 14.81 5.13
CA ILE A 750 -25.44 15.63 5.77
C ILE A 750 -25.25 15.61 7.29
N VAL A 751 -25.02 14.43 7.87
CA VAL A 751 -24.71 14.32 9.30
C VAL A 751 -23.43 15.08 9.66
N VAL A 752 -22.36 14.91 8.88
CA VAL A 752 -21.08 15.63 9.10
C VAL A 752 -21.27 17.15 9.02
N ALA A 753 -22.08 17.66 8.09
CA ALA A 753 -22.39 19.08 8.00
C ALA A 753 -23.08 19.62 9.26
N MET A 754 -23.86 18.81 9.97
CA MET A 754 -24.59 19.21 11.18
C MET A 754 -23.81 19.01 12.49
N LEU A 755 -22.70 18.26 12.48
CA LEU A 755 -21.91 17.97 13.68
C LEU A 755 -21.06 19.15 14.17
N GLY A 756 -21.71 20.21 14.65
CA GLY A 756 -21.10 21.31 15.39
C GLY A 756 -21.18 21.12 16.92
N PRO A 757 -20.52 22.00 17.72
CA PRO A 757 -20.56 21.95 19.19
C PRO A 757 -21.96 21.93 19.80
N ARG A 758 -22.92 22.66 19.22
CA ARG A 758 -24.32 22.66 19.66
C ARG A 758 -24.98 21.29 19.54
N GLN A 759 -24.75 20.56 18.44
CA GLN A 759 -25.35 19.25 18.25
C GLN A 759 -24.78 18.21 19.23
N VAL A 760 -23.53 18.37 19.64
CA VAL A 760 -22.90 17.54 20.68
C VAL A 760 -23.59 17.76 22.02
N GLN A 761 -23.87 19.02 22.39
CA GLN A 761 -24.62 19.34 23.61
C GLN A 761 -26.02 18.74 23.58
N ILE A 762 -26.73 18.85 22.45
CA ILE A 762 -28.06 18.24 22.27
C ILE A 762 -28.00 16.72 22.52
N LEU A 763 -26.98 16.03 22.03
CA LEU A 763 -26.81 14.59 22.26
C LEU A 763 -26.47 14.25 23.72
N GLN A 764 -25.68 15.08 24.40
CA GLN A 764 -25.42 14.90 25.83
C GLN A 764 -26.71 15.05 26.64
N THR A 765 -27.50 16.10 26.38
CA THR A 765 -28.81 16.29 27.00
C THR A 765 -29.78 15.15 26.68
N ALA A 766 -29.77 14.65 25.44
CA ALA A 766 -30.58 13.48 25.08
C ALA A 766 -30.12 12.22 25.82
N ALA A 767 -28.82 12.02 26.02
CA ALA A 767 -28.28 10.89 26.78
C ALA A 767 -28.66 10.97 28.28
N GLU A 768 -28.66 12.16 28.87
CA GLU A 768 -29.11 12.39 30.24
C GLU A 768 -30.59 12.02 30.44
N ARG A 769 -31.45 12.39 29.48
CA ARG A 769 -32.90 12.14 29.53
C ARG A 769 -33.30 10.71 29.14
N ALA A 770 -32.39 9.92 28.57
CA ALA A 770 -32.70 8.62 27.98
C ALA A 770 -33.37 7.67 28.98
N SER A 771 -32.81 7.55 30.19
CA SER A 771 -33.32 6.66 31.25
C SER A 771 -34.74 7.04 31.68
N ALA A 772 -35.04 8.34 31.80
CA ALA A 772 -36.36 8.84 32.18
C ALA A 772 -37.45 8.52 31.13
N GLN A 773 -37.05 8.34 29.86
CA GLN A 773 -37.93 7.96 28.75
C GLN A 773 -37.93 6.45 28.47
N GLY A 774 -37.31 5.63 29.33
CA GLY A 774 -37.19 4.18 29.11
C GLY A 774 -36.31 3.81 27.90
N ARG A 775 -35.50 4.74 27.38
CA ARG A 775 -34.58 4.51 26.25
C ARG A 775 -33.17 4.22 26.77
N ARG A 776 -32.43 3.38 26.03
CA ARG A 776 -31.13 2.85 26.50
C ARG A 776 -29.97 3.84 26.42
N LEU A 777 -29.88 4.65 25.37
CA LEU A 777 -28.71 5.52 25.11
C LEU A 777 -29.06 6.99 24.92
N PHE A 778 -30.13 7.28 24.17
CA PHE A 778 -30.56 8.65 23.89
C PHE A 778 -32.10 8.74 23.98
N ALA A 779 -32.59 9.82 24.58
CA ALA A 779 -33.94 10.33 24.37
C ALA A 779 -34.15 10.74 22.90
N SER A 780 -35.41 10.98 22.51
CA SER A 780 -35.67 11.54 21.17
C SER A 780 -34.94 12.88 21.00
N VAL A 781 -34.29 13.07 19.85
CA VAL A 781 -33.60 14.31 19.49
C VAL A 781 -34.52 15.11 18.57
N GLU A 782 -34.67 16.41 18.82
CA GLU A 782 -35.46 17.29 17.96
C GLU A 782 -34.86 17.37 16.55
N GLU A 783 -35.73 17.48 15.55
CA GLU A 783 -35.28 17.68 14.17
C GLU A 783 -34.51 19.01 14.04
N PRO A 784 -33.44 19.05 13.22
CA PRO A 784 -32.68 20.28 12.99
C PRO A 784 -33.52 21.46 12.46
N TRP A 785 -34.55 21.15 11.66
CA TRP A 785 -35.58 22.09 11.19
C TRP A 785 -36.86 21.32 10.88
N THR A 786 -38.00 22.01 10.81
CA THR A 786 -39.30 21.39 10.51
C THR A 786 -39.29 20.74 9.12
N GLY A 787 -39.63 19.45 9.05
CA GLY A 787 -39.68 18.71 7.77
C GLY A 787 -38.32 18.16 7.33
N PHE A 788 -37.35 18.13 8.24
CA PHE A 788 -35.97 17.72 7.96
C PHE A 788 -35.88 16.38 7.24
N LEU A 789 -36.58 15.36 7.73
CA LEU A 789 -36.52 14.01 7.16
C LEU A 789 -37.02 13.96 5.71
N ASP A 790 -38.10 14.68 5.39
CA ASP A 790 -38.68 14.71 4.06
C ASP A 790 -37.79 15.47 3.07
N ASP A 791 -37.19 16.58 3.51
CA ASP A 791 -36.20 17.31 2.73
C ASP A 791 -34.99 16.43 2.40
N VAL A 792 -34.50 15.68 3.38
CA VAL A 792 -33.38 14.76 3.16
C VAL A 792 -33.77 13.63 2.21
N ARG A 793 -34.94 13.01 2.36
CA ARG A 793 -35.43 11.96 1.44
C ARG A 793 -35.49 12.48 0.01
N LYS A 794 -36.18 13.61 -0.22
CA LYS A 794 -36.28 14.24 -1.55
C LYS A 794 -34.91 14.55 -2.14
N ALA A 795 -34.01 15.11 -1.32
CA ALA A 795 -32.66 15.42 -1.76
C ALA A 795 -31.89 14.16 -2.16
N VAL A 796 -31.91 13.12 -1.33
CA VAL A 796 -31.21 11.84 -1.56
C VAL A 796 -31.75 11.10 -2.79
N ASP A 797 -33.06 11.10 -3.01
CA ASP A 797 -33.67 10.47 -4.18
C ASP A 797 -33.32 11.17 -5.49
N SER A 798 -33.08 12.48 -5.46
CA SER A 798 -32.64 13.24 -6.63
C SER A 798 -31.15 13.10 -6.97
N ILE A 799 -30.35 12.39 -6.15
CA ILE A 799 -28.88 12.32 -6.34
C ILE A 799 -28.52 11.46 -7.54
N ASN A 800 -27.95 12.10 -8.57
CA ASN A 800 -27.17 11.41 -9.59
C ASN A 800 -25.71 11.29 -9.18
N VAL A 801 -25.30 10.09 -8.78
CA VAL A 801 -23.92 9.78 -8.38
C VAL A 801 -22.96 10.04 -9.55
N SER A 802 -22.03 10.98 -9.34
CA SER A 802 -20.98 11.35 -10.29
C SER A 802 -19.82 10.36 -10.22
N TRP A 803 -19.20 10.04 -11.35
CA TRP A 803 -18.06 9.13 -11.42
C TRP A 803 -16.92 9.73 -12.24
N ARG A 804 -15.70 9.57 -11.74
CA ARG A 804 -14.49 9.86 -12.51
C ARG A 804 -14.37 8.93 -13.72
N GLN A 805 -14.43 9.51 -14.92
CA GLN A 805 -14.25 8.81 -16.19
C GLN A 805 -12.78 8.43 -16.45
N ASP A 806 -12.53 7.25 -17.01
CA ASP A 806 -11.19 6.79 -17.38
C ASP A 806 -11.04 6.62 -18.90
N ARG A 807 -10.40 7.61 -19.53
CA ARG A 807 -10.09 7.64 -20.97
C ARG A 807 -8.58 7.48 -21.22
N LYS A 808 -7.85 6.86 -20.28
CA LYS A 808 -6.40 6.74 -20.39
C LYS A 808 -6.00 5.66 -21.39
N LEU A 809 -5.13 6.06 -22.32
CA LEU A 809 -4.43 5.14 -23.21
C LEU A 809 -3.37 4.29 -22.49
N ALA A 810 -2.85 4.77 -21.35
CA ALA A 810 -1.82 4.08 -20.60
C ALA A 810 -2.37 2.88 -19.80
N GLY A 811 -1.77 1.71 -19.96
CA GLY A 811 -2.13 0.49 -19.24
C GLY A 811 -1.42 -0.74 -19.82
N GLY A 812 -1.74 -1.93 -19.32
CA GLY A 812 -1.33 -3.18 -19.97
C GLY A 812 -1.94 -3.27 -21.37
N LEU A 813 -1.08 -3.47 -22.38
CA LEU A 813 -1.51 -3.57 -23.79
C LEU A 813 -1.92 -4.99 -24.17
N HIS A 814 -1.26 -6.01 -23.59
CA HIS A 814 -1.50 -7.42 -23.83
C HIS A 814 -1.07 -8.23 -22.60
N GLU A 815 -1.54 -9.48 -22.50
CA GLU A 815 -1.06 -10.44 -21.51
C GLU A 815 0.41 -10.82 -21.77
N GLU A 816 1.14 -11.25 -20.74
CA GLU A 816 2.57 -11.61 -20.86
C GLU A 816 2.80 -12.96 -21.56
N THR A 817 1.77 -13.81 -21.60
CA THR A 817 1.85 -15.16 -22.16
C THR A 817 1.93 -15.12 -23.69
N ASN A 818 2.93 -15.80 -24.24
CA ASN A 818 3.08 -15.98 -25.68
C ASN A 818 2.40 -17.28 -26.13
N TYR A 819 1.70 -17.22 -27.25
CA TYR A 819 0.99 -18.31 -27.89
C TYR A 819 1.67 -18.71 -29.21
N SER A 820 1.33 -19.90 -29.74
CA SER A 820 1.82 -20.37 -31.03
C SER A 820 1.43 -19.45 -32.19
N ALA A 821 2.35 -19.28 -33.14
CA ALA A 821 2.11 -18.50 -34.36
C ALA A 821 1.07 -19.13 -35.29
N LYS A 822 1.10 -20.46 -35.39
CA LYS A 822 0.09 -21.23 -36.12
C LYS A 822 -1.19 -21.32 -35.31
N GLU A 823 -2.30 -21.03 -35.97
CA GLU A 823 -3.63 -21.38 -35.50
C GLU A 823 -3.94 -22.81 -35.91
N HIS A 824 -4.53 -23.55 -34.98
CA HIS A 824 -4.99 -24.90 -35.21
C HIS A 824 -6.51 -24.93 -35.02
N SER A 825 -7.17 -25.94 -35.54
CA SER A 825 -8.58 -26.19 -35.26
C SER A 825 -8.76 -27.58 -34.70
N HIS A 826 -9.74 -27.76 -33.83
CA HIS A 826 -10.21 -29.08 -33.40
C HIS A 826 -11.73 -29.07 -33.37
N ALA A 827 -12.35 -30.21 -33.70
CA ALA A 827 -13.78 -30.38 -33.52
C ALA A 827 -14.09 -30.45 -32.02
N ASP A 828 -15.09 -29.67 -31.58
CA ASP A 828 -15.62 -29.79 -30.23
C ASP A 828 -16.53 -31.02 -30.10
N LYS A 829 -17.10 -31.24 -28.90
CA LYS A 829 -18.02 -32.37 -28.65
C LYS A 829 -19.27 -32.36 -29.54
N LYS A 830 -19.57 -31.24 -30.21
CA LYS A 830 -20.71 -31.05 -31.14
C LYS A 830 -20.27 -31.05 -32.60
N GLY A 831 -19.01 -31.40 -32.90
CA GLY A 831 -18.46 -31.43 -34.26
C GLY A 831 -18.08 -30.06 -34.83
N GLN A 832 -18.23 -28.96 -34.08
CA GLN A 832 -17.89 -27.63 -34.56
C GLN A 832 -16.39 -27.38 -34.44
N LEU A 833 -15.76 -26.97 -35.54
CA LEU A 833 -14.34 -26.60 -35.54
C LEU A 833 -14.12 -25.33 -34.72
N LYS A 834 -13.33 -25.43 -33.65
CA LYS A 834 -12.93 -24.29 -32.82
C LYS A 834 -11.45 -23.96 -33.04
N PRO A 835 -11.12 -22.69 -33.36
CA PRO A 835 -9.74 -22.26 -33.48
C PRO A 835 -9.06 -22.24 -32.10
N HIS A 836 -7.84 -22.76 -32.04
CA HIS A 836 -7.03 -22.78 -30.83
C HIS A 836 -5.56 -22.52 -31.11
N ARG A 837 -4.87 -22.08 -30.05
CA ARG A 837 -3.42 -21.88 -30.02
C ARG A 837 -2.78 -22.86 -29.05
N HIS A 838 -1.48 -23.10 -29.19
CA HIS A 838 -0.72 -23.89 -28.23
C HIS A 838 0.04 -22.98 -27.25
N VAL A 839 0.09 -23.39 -26.00
CA VAL A 839 0.91 -22.76 -24.95
C VAL A 839 1.56 -23.85 -24.09
N ARG A 840 2.74 -23.58 -23.51
CA ARG A 840 3.40 -24.53 -22.61
C ARG A 840 2.89 -24.37 -21.18
N LYS A 841 2.57 -25.49 -20.53
CA LYS A 841 2.20 -25.55 -19.12
C LYS A 841 3.09 -26.52 -18.34
N PRO A 842 3.60 -26.14 -17.15
CA PRO A 842 4.28 -27.05 -16.23
C PRO A 842 3.32 -28.12 -15.68
N VAL A 843 3.73 -29.40 -15.72
CA VAL A 843 2.86 -30.53 -15.32
C VAL A 843 2.57 -30.55 -13.82
N ASP A 844 3.48 -30.02 -13.00
CA ASP A 844 3.35 -29.87 -11.55
C ASP A 844 2.21 -28.94 -11.12
N THR A 845 1.79 -28.01 -11.98
CA THR A 845 0.69 -27.05 -11.74
C THR A 845 -0.58 -27.36 -12.53
N MET A 846 -0.63 -28.51 -13.20
CA MET A 846 -1.81 -28.94 -13.95
C MET A 846 -2.83 -29.61 -13.05
N SER A 847 -4.10 -29.27 -13.26
CA SER A 847 -5.24 -30.03 -12.72
C SER A 847 -5.61 -31.16 -13.67
N GLU A 848 -6.29 -32.17 -13.15
CA GLU A 848 -6.81 -33.31 -13.92
C GLU A 848 -7.66 -32.86 -15.13
N SER A 849 -8.54 -31.87 -14.93
CA SER A 849 -9.39 -31.29 -15.98
C SER A 849 -8.64 -30.67 -17.16
N GLN A 850 -7.35 -30.41 -17.04
CA GLN A 850 -6.52 -29.78 -18.08
C GLN A 850 -5.68 -30.79 -18.86
N VAL A 851 -5.68 -32.07 -18.45
CA VAL A 851 -4.93 -33.12 -19.12
C VAL A 851 -5.45 -33.33 -20.54
N ASP A 852 -6.77 -33.27 -20.73
CA ASP A 852 -7.39 -33.42 -22.05
C ASP A 852 -6.99 -32.31 -23.04
N ASP A 853 -6.52 -31.17 -22.54
CA ASP A 853 -6.02 -30.09 -23.39
C ASP A 853 -4.62 -30.39 -23.96
N ILE A 854 -3.89 -31.39 -23.45
CA ILE A 854 -2.55 -31.74 -23.94
C ILE A 854 -2.63 -32.11 -25.43
N VAL A 855 -1.78 -31.49 -26.23
CA VAL A 855 -1.79 -31.63 -27.69
C VAL A 855 -1.41 -33.04 -28.12
N ASP A 856 -0.40 -33.63 -27.48
CA ASP A 856 0.17 -34.93 -27.82
C ASP A 856 -0.57 -36.05 -27.05
N PRO A 857 -1.21 -37.02 -27.74
CA PRO A 857 -1.97 -38.08 -27.09
C PRO A 857 -1.13 -39.01 -26.20
N ILE A 858 0.10 -39.35 -26.61
CA ILE A 858 0.97 -40.26 -25.85
C ILE A 858 1.42 -39.59 -24.56
N ILE A 859 1.85 -38.33 -24.68
CA ILE A 859 2.25 -37.53 -23.52
C ILE A 859 1.04 -37.27 -22.61
N ARG A 860 -0.17 -37.12 -23.17
CA ARG A 860 -1.41 -36.94 -22.40
C ARG A 860 -1.64 -38.11 -21.46
N GLU A 861 -1.61 -39.34 -21.95
CA GLU A 861 -1.86 -40.53 -21.12
C GLU A 861 -0.82 -40.68 -20.01
N ARG A 862 0.46 -40.46 -20.33
CA ARG A 862 1.54 -40.51 -19.32
C ARG A 862 1.38 -39.45 -18.23
N VAL A 863 1.01 -38.22 -18.62
CA VAL A 863 0.74 -37.15 -17.65
C VAL A 863 -0.52 -37.42 -16.85
N ARG A 864 -1.56 -38.04 -17.45
CA ARG A 864 -2.78 -38.45 -16.74
C ARG A 864 -2.44 -39.42 -15.60
N ALA A 865 -1.72 -40.49 -15.94
CA ALA A 865 -1.28 -41.48 -14.95
C ALA A 865 -0.44 -40.85 -13.83
N TRP A 866 0.47 -39.94 -14.19
CA TRP A 866 1.30 -39.24 -13.21
C TRP A 866 0.50 -38.30 -12.29
N ILE A 867 -0.49 -37.56 -12.82
CA ILE A 867 -1.34 -36.68 -12.01
C ILE A 867 -2.19 -37.49 -11.03
N ALA A 868 -2.72 -38.65 -11.45
CA ALA A 868 -3.44 -39.55 -10.55
C ALA A 868 -2.57 -40.03 -9.38
N LEU A 869 -1.30 -40.38 -9.64
CA LEU A 869 -0.33 -40.74 -8.59
C LEU A 869 0.01 -39.56 -7.68
N ARG A 870 0.17 -38.36 -8.25
CA ARG A 870 0.49 -37.14 -7.49
C ARG A 870 -0.64 -36.72 -6.56
N ASP A 871 -1.89 -36.87 -6.99
CA ASP A 871 -3.08 -36.38 -6.28
C ASP A 871 -3.71 -37.45 -5.37
N ALA A 872 -3.24 -38.70 -5.44
CA ALA A 872 -3.51 -39.69 -4.40
C ALA A 872 -3.00 -39.14 -3.06
N LYS A 873 -3.87 -39.08 -2.04
CA LYS A 873 -3.57 -38.53 -0.70
C LYS A 873 -2.64 -39.44 0.11
N THR A 874 -1.46 -39.72 -0.41
CA THR A 874 -0.39 -40.44 0.27
C THR A 874 0.51 -39.45 1.00
N ASP A 875 1.05 -39.81 2.17
CA ASP A 875 2.09 -39.03 2.88
C ASP A 875 3.44 -39.02 2.13
N ASP A 876 3.51 -39.66 0.96
CA ASP A 876 4.72 -39.83 0.17
C ASP A 876 5.20 -38.55 -0.56
N PRO A 877 6.53 -38.44 -0.79
CA PRO A 877 7.09 -37.38 -1.62
C PRO A 877 6.54 -37.41 -3.04
N LYS A 878 6.47 -36.23 -3.69
CA LYS A 878 5.97 -36.08 -5.06
C LYS A 878 6.61 -37.12 -6.01
N PRO A 879 5.81 -37.85 -6.82
CA PRO A 879 6.34 -38.83 -7.74
C PRO A 879 7.30 -38.19 -8.76
N PRO A 880 8.33 -38.91 -9.23
CA PRO A 880 9.23 -38.41 -10.27
C PRO A 880 8.45 -38.05 -11.53
N TYR A 881 8.90 -37.04 -12.27
CA TYR A 881 8.22 -36.58 -13.48
C TYR A 881 8.00 -37.72 -14.49
N PRO A 882 6.89 -37.72 -15.25
CA PRO A 882 6.66 -38.74 -16.26
C PRO A 882 7.74 -38.65 -17.33
N VAL A 883 8.19 -39.79 -17.86
CA VAL A 883 9.29 -39.87 -18.83
C VAL A 883 8.80 -40.12 -20.25
N SER A 884 9.58 -39.68 -21.23
CA SER A 884 9.44 -40.08 -22.62
C SER A 884 10.71 -40.79 -23.07
N HIS A 885 10.57 -41.85 -23.86
CA HIS A 885 11.70 -42.55 -24.45
C HIS A 885 12.02 -41.97 -25.82
N THR A 886 13.31 -41.87 -26.10
CA THR A 886 13.87 -41.55 -27.42
C THR A 886 14.10 -42.83 -28.22
N HIS A 887 14.38 -42.69 -29.52
CA HIS A 887 14.61 -43.85 -30.40
C HIS A 887 15.84 -44.69 -29.96
N ASP A 888 16.81 -44.04 -29.32
CA ASP A 888 18.00 -44.63 -28.71
C ASP A 888 17.80 -45.03 -27.24
N GLY A 889 16.55 -45.15 -26.77
CA GLY A 889 16.20 -45.71 -25.47
C GLY A 889 16.35 -44.76 -24.27
N ARG A 890 16.90 -43.54 -24.45
CA ARG A 890 17.07 -42.59 -23.33
C ARG A 890 15.74 -42.05 -22.81
N GLU A 891 15.65 -41.94 -21.50
CA GLU A 891 14.52 -41.36 -20.80
C GLU A 891 14.65 -39.83 -20.66
N ILE A 892 13.61 -39.12 -21.08
CA ILE A 892 13.52 -37.66 -20.99
C ILE A 892 12.36 -37.29 -20.07
N PRO A 893 12.63 -36.69 -18.89
CA PRO A 893 11.57 -36.22 -18.00
C PRO A 893 10.71 -35.11 -18.62
N ILE A 894 9.40 -35.30 -18.62
CA ILE A 894 8.37 -34.40 -19.13
C ILE A 894 8.00 -33.39 -18.04
N LYS A 895 8.73 -32.27 -18.01
CA LYS A 895 8.49 -31.18 -17.01
C LYS A 895 7.43 -30.18 -17.46
N THR A 896 7.21 -30.05 -18.77
CA THR A 896 6.23 -29.12 -19.36
C THR A 896 5.61 -29.73 -20.61
N VAL A 897 4.32 -29.52 -20.83
CA VAL A 897 3.58 -30.00 -22.00
C VAL A 897 2.97 -28.84 -22.79
N ARG A 898 2.65 -29.08 -24.07
CA ARG A 898 1.87 -28.13 -24.88
C ARG A 898 0.38 -28.45 -24.69
N ILE A 899 -0.40 -27.43 -24.37
CA ILE A 899 -1.86 -27.54 -24.25
C ILE A 899 -2.56 -26.69 -25.31
N ARG A 900 -3.75 -27.12 -25.72
CA ARG A 900 -4.69 -26.40 -26.58
C ARG A 900 -5.38 -25.32 -25.74
N LYS A 901 -5.50 -24.11 -26.31
CA LYS A 901 -6.26 -23.02 -25.68
C LYS A 901 -7.00 -22.23 -26.75
N THR A 902 -8.32 -22.17 -26.63
CA THR A 902 -9.18 -21.34 -27.48
C THR A 902 -9.05 -19.89 -27.06
N ILE A 903 -8.35 -19.08 -27.87
CA ILE A 903 -8.02 -17.69 -27.52
C ILE A 903 -7.69 -16.86 -28.75
N GLY A 904 -8.26 -15.66 -28.83
CA GLY A 904 -7.88 -14.64 -29.82
C GLY A 904 -6.53 -14.01 -29.46
N VAL A 905 -5.61 -13.98 -30.41
CA VAL A 905 -4.25 -13.44 -30.21
C VAL A 905 -3.88 -12.50 -31.35
N GLU A 906 -3.07 -11.50 -31.01
CA GLU A 906 -2.51 -10.57 -31.97
C GLU A 906 -0.98 -10.64 -31.99
N PRO A 907 -0.38 -10.50 -33.18
CA PRO A 907 1.07 -10.41 -33.32
C PRO A 907 1.64 -9.09 -32.78
N VAL A 908 2.75 -9.15 -32.04
CA VAL A 908 3.53 -8.02 -31.55
C VAL A 908 5.01 -8.19 -31.90
N GLY A 909 5.73 -7.08 -32.09
CA GLY A 909 7.14 -7.11 -32.46
C GLY A 909 7.39 -7.59 -33.89
N MET A 910 6.51 -7.19 -34.82
CA MET A 910 6.73 -7.33 -36.26
C MET A 910 7.84 -6.40 -36.75
N ASP A 911 8.47 -6.79 -37.85
CA ASP A 911 9.46 -5.97 -38.53
C ASP A 911 8.74 -4.96 -39.43
N GLN A 912 9.20 -3.73 -39.42
CA GLN A 912 8.69 -2.67 -40.30
C GLN A 912 9.40 -2.80 -41.65
N THR A 913 8.64 -3.05 -42.71
CA THR A 913 9.17 -3.10 -44.08
C THR A 913 8.47 -2.03 -44.94
N PRO A 914 9.04 -1.65 -46.09
CA PRO A 914 8.38 -0.72 -47.01
C PRO A 914 6.96 -1.16 -47.41
N ASP A 915 6.73 -2.48 -47.54
CA ASP A 915 5.42 -3.07 -47.87
C ASP A 915 4.50 -3.21 -46.64
N GLY A 916 4.88 -2.65 -45.50
CA GLY A 916 4.16 -2.72 -44.23
C GLY A 916 4.75 -3.73 -43.21
N PRO A 917 4.08 -3.94 -42.08
CA PRO A 917 4.56 -4.82 -41.02
C PRO A 917 4.54 -6.29 -41.44
N LYS A 918 5.69 -6.98 -41.38
CA LYS A 918 5.79 -8.43 -41.67
C LYS A 918 6.23 -9.23 -40.43
N PRO A 919 5.76 -10.48 -40.26
CA PRO A 919 6.25 -11.35 -39.19
C PRO A 919 7.75 -11.62 -39.35
N GLY A 920 8.49 -11.40 -38.26
CA GLY A 920 9.92 -11.66 -38.17
C GLY A 920 10.27 -12.55 -36.97
N PRO A 921 11.56 -12.86 -36.74
CA PRO A 921 12.01 -13.74 -35.65
C PRO A 921 11.61 -13.28 -34.24
N ARG A 922 11.32 -11.98 -34.10
CA ARG A 922 10.88 -11.35 -32.84
C ARG A 922 9.37 -11.32 -32.66
N THR A 923 8.61 -11.69 -33.69
CA THR A 923 7.15 -11.68 -33.62
C THR A 923 6.66 -12.67 -32.56
N ARG A 924 5.77 -12.20 -31.70
CA ARG A 924 5.11 -13.00 -30.67
C ARG A 924 3.61 -12.82 -30.79
N TYR A 925 2.85 -13.86 -30.48
CA TYR A 925 1.40 -13.82 -30.53
C TYR A 925 0.89 -13.76 -29.09
N VAL A 926 0.15 -12.71 -28.77
CA VAL A 926 -0.26 -12.39 -27.40
C VAL A 926 -1.74 -12.06 -27.39
N LYS A 927 -2.43 -12.39 -26.31
CA LYS A 927 -3.81 -11.95 -26.13
C LYS A 927 -3.82 -10.45 -25.82
N PRO A 928 -4.57 -9.60 -26.55
CA PRO A 928 -4.75 -8.20 -26.20
C PRO A 928 -5.25 -8.04 -24.76
N GLY A 929 -4.92 -6.90 -24.16
CA GLY A 929 -5.30 -6.55 -22.80
C GLY A 929 -6.75 -6.09 -22.73
N ALA A 930 -7.06 -5.25 -21.74
CA ALA A 930 -8.41 -4.69 -21.61
C ALA A 930 -8.77 -3.78 -22.80
N ASN A 931 -10.08 -3.72 -23.10
CA ASN A 931 -10.64 -2.77 -24.05
C ASN A 931 -10.49 -1.33 -23.54
N HIS A 932 -10.24 -0.40 -24.46
CA HIS A 932 -10.13 1.02 -24.16
C HIS A 932 -11.51 1.71 -24.23
N HIS A 933 -12.25 1.43 -25.30
CA HIS A 933 -13.57 1.98 -25.58
C HIS A 933 -14.33 1.04 -26.51
N THR A 934 -15.63 1.24 -26.67
CA THR A 934 -16.40 0.74 -27.82
C THR A 934 -16.97 1.91 -28.60
N VAL A 935 -17.08 1.75 -29.91
CA VAL A 935 -17.76 2.69 -30.81
C VAL A 935 -19.12 2.10 -31.15
N ILE A 936 -20.20 2.83 -30.89
CA ILE A 936 -21.55 2.44 -31.31
C ILE A 936 -21.82 3.07 -32.67
N VAL A 937 -22.11 2.23 -33.65
CA VAL A 937 -22.30 2.65 -35.05
C VAL A 937 -23.71 2.24 -35.48
N ALA A 938 -24.48 3.20 -35.98
CA ALA A 938 -25.76 2.97 -36.59
C ALA A 938 -25.60 2.67 -38.08
N THR A 939 -26.31 1.65 -38.55
CA THR A 939 -26.57 1.41 -39.97
C THR A 939 -27.81 2.21 -40.37
N LEU A 940 -27.71 2.93 -41.49
CA LEU A 940 -28.77 3.75 -42.04
C LEU A 940 -29.44 3.04 -43.23
N ASP A 941 -30.76 3.19 -43.35
CA ASP A 941 -31.46 2.86 -44.59
C ASP A 941 -31.27 3.95 -45.66
N LYS A 942 -31.83 3.74 -46.85
CA LYS A 942 -31.81 4.69 -47.97
C LYS A 942 -32.49 6.04 -47.67
N TYR A 943 -33.27 6.13 -46.61
CA TYR A 943 -33.96 7.36 -46.16
C TYR A 943 -33.23 8.03 -44.98
N GLY A 944 -32.10 7.47 -44.53
CA GLY A 944 -31.32 7.98 -43.40
C GLY A 944 -31.82 7.52 -42.03
N ASN A 945 -32.78 6.59 -41.95
CA ASN A 945 -33.28 6.07 -40.67
C ASN A 945 -32.33 5.01 -40.09
N GLU A 946 -32.20 5.00 -38.77
CA GLU A 946 -31.32 4.06 -38.06
C GLU A 946 -32.00 2.69 -37.88
N THR A 947 -31.56 1.71 -38.67
CA THR A 947 -32.16 0.37 -38.69
C THR A 947 -31.54 -0.56 -37.66
N ARG A 948 -30.24 -0.42 -37.39
CA ARG A 948 -29.48 -1.28 -36.49
C ARG A 948 -28.31 -0.56 -35.86
N TRP A 949 -28.02 -0.84 -34.58
CA TRP A 949 -26.80 -0.38 -33.92
C TRP A 949 -25.87 -1.55 -33.60
N ASP A 950 -24.60 -1.43 -33.99
CA ASP A 950 -23.55 -2.41 -33.70
C ASP A 950 -22.48 -1.79 -32.79
N ASP A 951 -21.85 -2.63 -31.97
CA ASP A 951 -20.78 -2.25 -31.06
C ASP A 951 -19.42 -2.75 -31.55
N TYR A 952 -18.44 -1.84 -31.55
CA TYR A 952 -17.08 -2.11 -32.01
C TYR A 952 -16.08 -1.85 -30.89
N PRO A 953 -15.77 -2.85 -30.04
CA PRO A 953 -14.80 -2.69 -28.98
C PRO A 953 -13.39 -2.52 -29.57
N VAL A 954 -12.68 -1.50 -29.10
CA VAL A 954 -11.31 -1.20 -29.48
C VAL A 954 -10.39 -1.56 -28.32
N THR A 955 -9.45 -2.48 -28.56
CA THR A 955 -8.47 -2.89 -27.54
C THR A 955 -7.52 -1.74 -27.21
N ARG A 956 -6.95 -1.72 -26.00
CA ARG A 956 -5.93 -0.70 -25.67
C ARG A 956 -4.69 -0.80 -26.56
N LEU A 957 -4.35 -2.01 -27.03
CA LEU A 957 -3.26 -2.25 -27.98
C LEU A 957 -3.54 -1.56 -29.32
N GLU A 958 -4.74 -1.75 -29.86
CA GLU A 958 -5.17 -1.11 -31.12
C GLU A 958 -5.19 0.42 -30.98
N ALA A 959 -5.80 0.94 -29.92
CA ALA A 959 -5.82 2.38 -29.63
C ALA A 959 -4.40 2.96 -29.57
N HIS A 960 -3.45 2.22 -28.97
CA HIS A 960 -2.05 2.65 -28.88
C HIS A 960 -1.36 2.63 -30.24
N ARG A 961 -1.62 1.62 -31.09
CA ARG A 961 -1.10 1.55 -32.46
C ARG A 961 -1.61 2.70 -33.33
N ARG A 962 -2.90 3.05 -33.22
CA ARG A 962 -3.46 4.22 -33.93
C ARG A 962 -2.74 5.50 -33.54
N HIS A 963 -2.65 5.75 -32.23
CA HIS A 963 -1.95 6.93 -31.71
C HIS A 963 -0.48 6.99 -32.13
N ALA A 964 0.25 5.88 -32.05
CA ALA A 964 1.66 5.80 -32.46
C ALA A 964 1.85 6.04 -33.96
N ALA A 965 0.84 5.73 -34.78
CA ALA A 965 0.82 5.97 -36.22
C ALA A 965 0.22 7.34 -36.61
N GLY A 966 -0.01 8.25 -35.65
CA GLY A 966 -0.60 9.56 -35.92
C GLY A 966 -2.09 9.53 -36.32
N ARG A 967 -2.76 8.38 -36.19
CA ARG A 967 -4.18 8.21 -36.52
C ARG A 967 -5.08 8.56 -35.31
N PRO A 968 -6.30 9.08 -35.53
CA PRO A 968 -7.27 9.29 -34.46
C PRO A 968 -7.51 8.00 -33.65
N ILE A 969 -7.58 8.12 -32.32
CA ILE A 969 -7.84 6.96 -31.44
C ILE A 969 -9.23 6.37 -31.71
N ILE A 970 -10.22 7.26 -31.83
CA ILE A 970 -11.60 6.93 -32.20
C ILE A 970 -11.72 7.05 -33.71
N ARG A 971 -12.09 5.94 -34.36
CA ARG A 971 -12.42 5.93 -35.79
C ARG A 971 -13.82 6.50 -35.98
N LYS A 972 -13.93 7.64 -36.68
CA LYS A 972 -15.22 8.29 -36.98
C LYS A 972 -15.83 7.87 -38.32
N ASP A 973 -15.00 7.56 -39.31
CA ASP A 973 -15.45 7.11 -40.63
C ASP A 973 -15.61 5.58 -40.68
N TRP A 974 -16.82 5.12 -41.02
CA TRP A 974 -17.19 3.71 -41.10
C TRP A 974 -17.72 3.31 -42.49
N GLY A 975 -17.54 4.16 -43.51
CA GLY A 975 -18.08 3.96 -44.86
C GLY A 975 -19.50 4.49 -45.05
N GLU A 976 -20.01 4.34 -46.26
CA GLU A 976 -21.35 4.81 -46.65
C GLU A 976 -22.46 4.11 -45.86
N ASN A 977 -23.54 4.84 -45.59
CA ASN A 977 -24.70 4.38 -44.79
C ASN A 977 -24.39 3.96 -43.34
N ARG A 978 -23.25 4.39 -42.77
CA ARG A 978 -22.91 4.16 -41.37
C ARG A 978 -22.61 5.46 -40.65
N LYS A 979 -23.16 5.61 -39.44
CA LYS A 979 -23.00 6.81 -38.61
C LYS A 979 -22.59 6.44 -37.19
N VAL A 980 -21.53 7.06 -36.67
CA VAL A 980 -21.18 6.94 -35.25
C VAL A 980 -22.27 7.59 -34.40
N LYS A 981 -22.84 6.84 -33.46
CA LYS A 981 -23.81 7.33 -32.49
C LYS A 981 -23.11 8.01 -31.32
N PHE A 982 -22.21 7.27 -30.69
CA PHE A 982 -21.36 7.73 -29.60
C PHE A 982 -20.31 6.66 -29.30
N THR A 983 -19.36 7.02 -28.46
CA THR A 983 -18.38 6.10 -27.87
C THR A 983 -18.73 5.82 -26.42
N LEU A 984 -18.33 4.65 -25.93
CA LEU A 984 -18.47 4.29 -24.53
C LEU A 984 -17.15 3.82 -23.95
N THR A 985 -16.83 4.37 -22.79
CA THR A 985 -15.73 4.00 -21.93
C THR A 985 -16.22 3.75 -20.51
N ARG A 986 -15.35 3.15 -19.69
CA ARG A 986 -15.66 2.89 -18.29
C ARG A 986 -16.02 4.18 -17.55
N ASN A 987 -17.08 4.10 -16.76
CA ASN A 987 -17.69 5.17 -15.98
C ASN A 987 -18.38 6.29 -16.80
N GLU A 988 -18.64 6.08 -18.09
CA GLU A 988 -19.56 6.93 -18.85
C GLU A 988 -21.02 6.49 -18.67
N TYR A 989 -21.96 7.38 -19.01
CA TYR A 989 -23.36 7.23 -18.66
C TYR A 989 -24.26 7.19 -19.89
N LEU A 990 -25.33 6.41 -19.77
CA LEU A 990 -26.46 6.42 -20.67
C LEU A 990 -27.74 6.73 -19.88
N LEU A 991 -28.64 7.48 -20.48
CA LEU A 991 -30.07 7.41 -20.16
C LEU A 991 -30.68 6.33 -21.06
N VAL A 992 -31.35 5.35 -20.46
CA VAL A 992 -32.07 4.28 -21.17
C VAL A 992 -33.52 4.27 -20.74
N ARG A 993 -34.43 4.04 -21.68
CA ARG A 993 -35.84 3.84 -21.35
C ARG A 993 -36.03 2.48 -20.68
N ASP A 994 -36.71 2.46 -19.54
CA ASP A 994 -37.08 1.23 -18.85
C ASP A 994 -38.36 0.60 -19.44
N GLN A 995 -38.86 -0.46 -18.80
CA GLN A 995 -40.06 -1.18 -19.24
C GLN A 995 -41.37 -0.41 -18.96
N GLU A 996 -41.33 0.55 -18.05
CA GLU A 996 -42.46 1.39 -17.63
C GLU A 996 -42.50 2.72 -18.41
N GLY A 997 -41.51 2.96 -19.29
CA GLY A 997 -41.41 4.16 -20.13
C GLY A 997 -40.58 5.28 -19.53
N GLY A 998 -40.07 5.13 -18.30
CA GLY A 998 -39.22 6.07 -17.60
C GLY A 998 -37.77 6.09 -18.12
N ASP A 999 -37.10 7.22 -17.97
CA ASP A 999 -35.67 7.35 -18.26
C ASP A 999 -34.84 6.93 -17.04
N ARG A 1000 -33.95 5.96 -17.22
CA ARG A 1000 -33.07 5.45 -16.17
C ARG A 1000 -31.61 5.72 -16.48
N LEU A 1001 -30.91 6.31 -15.51
CA LEU A 1001 -29.48 6.60 -15.63
C LEU A 1001 -28.64 5.35 -15.29
N ILE A 1002 -27.81 4.90 -16.23
CA ILE A 1002 -26.92 3.75 -16.06
C ILE A 1002 -25.47 4.12 -16.37
N ARG A 1003 -24.54 3.47 -15.69
CA ARG A 1003 -23.09 3.68 -15.80
C ARG A 1003 -22.42 2.47 -16.43
N CYS A 1004 -21.57 2.69 -17.43
CA CYS A 1004 -20.77 1.65 -18.07
C CYS A 1004 -19.65 1.15 -17.14
N ILE A 1005 -19.56 -0.16 -16.96
CA ILE A 1005 -18.54 -0.85 -16.16
C ILE A 1005 -17.45 -1.43 -17.06
N SER A 1006 -17.86 -2.09 -18.15
CA SER A 1006 -16.95 -2.68 -19.13
C SER A 1006 -17.59 -2.75 -20.51
N VAL A 1007 -16.75 -2.79 -21.54
CA VAL A 1007 -17.18 -2.80 -22.94
C VAL A 1007 -16.66 -4.05 -23.64
N SER A 1008 -17.53 -4.69 -24.41
CA SER A 1008 -17.26 -5.90 -25.18
C SER A 1008 -18.33 -6.07 -26.25
N GLU A 1009 -17.98 -6.76 -27.33
CA GLU A 1009 -18.86 -7.04 -28.45
C GLU A 1009 -20.12 -7.80 -27.98
N GLY A 1010 -21.29 -7.29 -28.32
CA GLY A 1010 -22.62 -7.81 -27.97
C GLY A 1010 -22.99 -7.81 -26.48
N ALA A 1011 -22.08 -7.41 -25.59
CA ALA A 1011 -22.19 -7.70 -24.16
C ALA A 1011 -21.66 -6.58 -23.25
N ASN A 1012 -21.86 -5.31 -23.62
CA ASN A 1012 -21.43 -4.19 -22.78
C ASN A 1012 -22.13 -4.23 -21.41
N GLU A 1013 -21.35 -4.12 -20.33
CA GLU A 1013 -21.85 -4.24 -18.96
C GLU A 1013 -22.06 -2.86 -18.34
N PHE A 1014 -23.25 -2.66 -17.79
CA PHE A 1014 -23.67 -1.47 -17.07
C PHE A 1014 -24.21 -1.83 -15.68
N ARG A 1015 -24.30 -0.81 -14.84
CA ARG A 1015 -25.01 -0.85 -13.55
C ARG A 1015 -25.77 0.45 -13.35
N LEU A 1016 -26.63 0.48 -12.34
CA LEU A 1016 -27.14 1.75 -11.83
C LEU A 1016 -26.00 2.62 -11.34
N HIS A 1017 -26.13 3.94 -11.53
CA HIS A 1017 -25.12 4.87 -11.04
C HIS A 1017 -25.00 4.84 -9.51
N THR A 1018 -26.07 4.46 -8.82
CA THR A 1018 -26.15 4.31 -7.36
C THR A 1018 -25.56 2.99 -6.83
N ASP A 1019 -25.41 1.95 -7.66
CA ASP A 1019 -24.94 0.63 -7.18
C ASP A 1019 -23.51 0.68 -6.62
N ALA A 1020 -23.38 0.34 -5.34
CA ALA A 1020 -22.11 0.31 -4.59
C ALA A 1020 -21.62 -1.11 -4.26
N ARG A 1021 -22.33 -2.14 -4.71
CA ARG A 1021 -21.97 -3.53 -4.45
C ARG A 1021 -20.62 -3.89 -5.06
N SER A 1022 -19.88 -4.75 -4.37
CA SER A 1022 -18.61 -5.24 -4.88
C SER A 1022 -18.77 -5.97 -6.22
N ALA A 1023 -17.68 -6.09 -6.98
CA ALA A 1023 -17.71 -6.84 -8.23
C ALA A 1023 -18.14 -8.31 -8.02
N THR A 1024 -17.82 -8.89 -6.87
CA THR A 1024 -18.17 -10.25 -6.50
C THR A 1024 -19.66 -10.38 -6.17
N GLU A 1025 -20.21 -9.49 -5.36
CA GLU A 1025 -21.63 -9.50 -4.98
C GLU A 1025 -22.53 -9.25 -6.20
N ALA A 1026 -22.17 -8.27 -7.03
CA ALA A 1026 -22.91 -7.98 -8.25
C ALA A 1026 -22.92 -9.15 -9.25
N ARG A 1027 -21.96 -10.07 -9.16
CA ARG A 1027 -21.90 -11.29 -10.01
C ARG A 1027 -22.71 -12.46 -9.45
N LYS A 1028 -23.18 -12.41 -8.20
CA LYS A 1028 -24.01 -13.49 -7.64
C LYS A 1028 -25.31 -13.63 -8.47
N PRO A 1029 -25.75 -14.86 -8.76
CA PRO A 1029 -27.05 -15.10 -9.39
C PRO A 1029 -28.18 -14.40 -8.62
N GLY A 1030 -29.14 -13.79 -9.32
CA GLY A 1030 -30.28 -13.10 -8.70
C GLY A 1030 -29.99 -11.70 -8.14
N SER A 1031 -28.77 -11.17 -8.21
CA SER A 1031 -28.45 -9.84 -7.66
C SER A 1031 -29.16 -8.68 -8.36
N GLY A 1032 -29.59 -8.86 -9.61
CA GLY A 1032 -30.17 -7.80 -10.46
C GLY A 1032 -29.22 -6.64 -10.77
N ALA A 1033 -27.95 -6.70 -10.35
CA ALA A 1033 -27.02 -5.56 -10.41
C ALA A 1033 -26.52 -5.24 -11.82
N ARG A 1034 -26.36 -6.29 -12.64
CA ARG A 1034 -25.67 -6.23 -13.94
C ARG A 1034 -26.68 -6.08 -15.06
N ILE A 1035 -26.49 -5.05 -15.88
CA ILE A 1035 -27.31 -4.76 -17.05
C ILE A 1035 -26.43 -4.97 -18.29
N GLY A 1036 -26.71 -6.00 -19.08
CA GLY A 1036 -26.01 -6.27 -20.34
C GLY A 1036 -26.75 -5.66 -21.53
N LEU A 1037 -26.08 -4.79 -22.30
CA LEU A 1037 -26.66 -4.17 -23.49
C LEU A 1037 -25.72 -4.33 -24.69
N SER A 1038 -26.21 -4.92 -25.77
CA SER A 1038 -25.64 -4.78 -27.11
C SER A 1038 -26.01 -3.42 -27.71
N GLY A 1039 -25.34 -3.00 -28.78
CA GLY A 1039 -25.70 -1.81 -29.56
C GLY A 1039 -27.19 -1.83 -29.93
N GLU A 1040 -27.70 -2.95 -30.41
CA GLU A 1040 -29.10 -3.06 -30.82
C GLU A 1040 -30.07 -2.97 -29.62
N ASN A 1041 -29.71 -3.53 -28.46
CA ASN A 1041 -30.51 -3.35 -27.25
C ASN A 1041 -30.52 -1.87 -26.80
N MET A 1042 -29.42 -1.14 -26.99
CA MET A 1042 -29.35 0.30 -26.72
C MET A 1042 -30.29 1.08 -27.65
N ARG A 1043 -30.34 0.75 -28.94
CA ARG A 1043 -31.25 1.38 -29.91
C ARG A 1043 -32.71 1.18 -29.50
N LYS A 1044 -33.10 -0.07 -29.22
CA LYS A 1044 -34.47 -0.44 -28.82
C LYS A 1044 -34.93 0.25 -27.54
N ARG A 1045 -33.99 0.56 -26.63
CA ARG A 1045 -34.26 1.30 -25.38
C ARG A 1045 -34.04 2.81 -25.49
N ASN A 1046 -33.92 3.34 -26.71
CA ASN A 1046 -33.68 4.76 -26.98
C ASN A 1046 -32.51 5.35 -26.16
N ALA A 1047 -31.39 4.61 -26.09
CA ALA A 1047 -30.28 4.98 -25.24
C ALA A 1047 -29.61 6.28 -25.71
N ARG A 1048 -29.40 7.21 -24.78
CA ARG A 1048 -28.75 8.50 -25.02
C ARG A 1048 -27.52 8.65 -24.14
N LYS A 1049 -26.38 8.97 -24.73
CA LYS A 1049 -25.17 9.27 -23.96
C LYS A 1049 -25.31 10.61 -23.24
N VAL A 1050 -24.99 10.61 -21.96
CA VAL A 1050 -25.03 11.80 -21.11
C VAL A 1050 -23.74 11.94 -20.30
N ARG A 1051 -23.48 13.16 -19.83
CA ARG A 1051 -22.42 13.45 -18.86
C ARG A 1051 -23.06 13.84 -17.54
N VAL A 1052 -22.55 13.27 -16.45
CA VAL A 1052 -22.88 13.68 -15.08
C VAL A 1052 -21.77 14.61 -14.57
N THR A 1053 -22.11 15.83 -14.16
CA THR A 1053 -21.14 16.79 -13.60
C THR A 1053 -20.63 16.32 -12.24
N MET A 1054 -19.64 17.01 -11.67
CA MET A 1054 -19.17 16.72 -10.30
C MET A 1054 -20.27 16.88 -9.24
N LEU A 1055 -21.26 17.75 -9.50
CA LEU A 1055 -22.38 18.01 -8.59
C LEU A 1055 -23.61 17.12 -8.90
N GLY A 1056 -23.51 16.23 -9.89
CA GLY A 1056 -24.60 15.33 -10.26
C GLY A 1056 -25.58 15.88 -11.29
N ASP A 1057 -25.28 17.00 -11.97
CA ASP A 1057 -26.14 17.48 -13.05
C ASP A 1057 -25.99 16.58 -14.28
N VAL A 1058 -27.11 16.09 -14.82
CA VAL A 1058 -27.14 15.30 -16.06
C VAL A 1058 -27.27 16.25 -17.23
N ILE A 1059 -26.32 16.18 -18.16
CA ILE A 1059 -26.33 17.00 -19.38
C ILE A 1059 -26.13 16.13 -20.63
N PRO A 1060 -26.79 16.46 -21.75
CA PRO A 1060 -26.58 15.76 -23.02
C PRO A 1060 -25.10 15.75 -23.43
N CYS A 1061 -24.65 14.63 -24.02
CA CYS A 1061 -23.29 14.49 -24.50
C CYS A 1061 -23.33 14.15 -26.00
N HIS A 1062 -22.73 15.01 -26.82
CA HIS A 1062 -22.53 14.77 -28.25
C HIS A 1062 -21.04 14.47 -28.48
N ASP A 1063 -20.72 13.33 -29.11
CA ASP A 1063 -19.35 12.81 -29.33
C ASP A 1063 -18.81 13.09 -30.76
#